data_AF-A0A0K0DJ81-F1
#
_entry.id   AF-A0A0K0DJ81-F1
#
_cell.length_a   1.000
_cell.length_b   1.000
_cell.length_c   1.000
_cell.angle_alpha   90.00
_cell.angle_beta   90.00
_cell.angle_gamma   90.00
#
_symmetry.space_group_name_H-M   'P 1'
#
loop_
_entity.id
_entity.type
_entity.pdbx_description
1 polymer ?
#
loop_
_entity_poly.entity_id
_entity_poly.type
_entity_poly.pdbx_seq_one_letter_code
_entity_poly.pdbx_strand_id
1 'polypeptide(L)'
;MFTRRLELASIRTALRINLFPPYDASSRGQLSELANEVLNEATDDVVGAQSELQVANRRLSETERLLIAEQSKVRKLEERLHEQEQLLSASHAEMDVIAERHRTMVLTRDDEIKKLKTELERLQLNPWNGSDDDSGTMEQTIMDLQREVSHWKSLVESEPKKASTKKLEERLEEERRQKEAEIASLVESHSRSMNEMKEMYEERIFALEGVASSSTSNTDLLDAVLLEKEELLETKRKLEGLVRQRESACPSTTNASATSNMCDDRLEVLDLVERSDVTDLEEKLRDTKTELTQFRATCSEMESKILEYDSLKIQHEELTQAYNDLNEEFEKYKEITTSNIQDSNNQDLTRRIDLLKANLIEYEERYEMCKRENLETVAQLERLTGEFERLKTGFADVREQKDSNITGEMGRLQTALEQAKQDRDRLRADVDKFRSTIEGIDVELDTLRASNRHLSQENAELLGVIDRAGEGGNTISDHGDTVAYPSTLSLAEMRAAAVDDLHHQLREEIAMLQERNRLLVEESRLLSEVNAHLKKQEETDSKKLQLLEEKIALLENHREVSLRKLQKENSAEKSQIATTQPNTDEVSALTEQLREALAANAEKTEECEKLRQQADDLEKEVTQMNSHYVQILEKDRSLNLINEKLSRAQPESNDLAYNVEPVPEVPDQSMLDGSGEELCDTTSPKSNNEQSSVLAHDVKPEKVLNEYIERLESECSQLKQASAQSDEIIREKTKIVETLTMENEQLRQLTTQKHAESVNYFGRLEAALQQTAFLEQKLAENNQSVAESLKEERESREKLSRELQRLREHLMLVEETSTTEAMEAEKREAELRERIKQLQSSIVAADTDSAKTAESMKNELYSLQERVIVAEESAVDWKSRYESEKQLHWETCDALASLQVVVRELSADHEREAADASHRNMQLQEKIRELTLTVESLRADIERLSLDKQTVEDLLESAKSSINARQKIVEDLEVQLEEARASTRKSSETYHIDDVTLRQLFLSYFTAPADKRADIAMLLASILQYPPEDVQKVRQAVCGTTRNATPSGGISLAEQFIRFLENESESATTAPHLPVAPRELTPGPSIIPPQISLAPSQPSGLDSVLK
;
A
#
# COMPACT_ATOMS: atom_id res chain seq x y z
N MET A 1 -54.04 7.73 -20.33
CA MET A 1 -54.40 8.78 -21.30
C MET A 1 -55.67 8.43 -22.08
N PHE A 2 -55.61 7.65 -23.17
CA PHE A 2 -56.72 7.50 -24.14
C PHE A 2 -58.06 7.05 -23.53
N THR A 3 -58.04 6.13 -22.55
CA THR A 3 -59.21 5.69 -21.78
C THR A 3 -59.90 6.82 -21.01
N ARG A 4 -59.15 7.67 -20.30
CA ARG A 4 -59.73 8.84 -19.59
C ARG A 4 -60.41 9.83 -20.55
N ARG A 5 -59.87 10.05 -21.75
CA ARG A 5 -60.55 10.88 -22.77
C ARG A 5 -61.87 10.26 -23.23
N LEU A 6 -61.93 8.94 -23.38
CA LEU A 6 -63.18 8.23 -23.69
C LEU A 6 -64.21 8.32 -22.54
N GLU A 7 -63.77 8.18 -21.29
CA GLU A 7 -64.64 8.33 -20.11
C GLU A 7 -65.18 9.76 -19.98
N LEU A 8 -64.33 10.78 -20.09
CA LEU A 8 -64.74 12.20 -20.05
C LEU A 8 -65.66 12.57 -21.23
N ALA A 9 -65.39 12.06 -22.44
CA ALA A 9 -66.29 12.23 -23.58
C ALA A 9 -67.65 11.55 -23.36
N SER A 10 -67.67 10.38 -22.73
CA SER A 10 -68.90 9.68 -22.34
C SER A 10 -69.70 10.49 -21.30
N ILE A 11 -69.05 11.01 -20.26
CA ILE A 11 -69.66 11.88 -19.23
C ILE A 11 -70.22 13.17 -19.85
N ARG A 12 -69.46 13.83 -20.73
CA ARG A 12 -69.88 15.05 -21.45
C ARG A 12 -71.06 14.77 -22.42
N THR A 13 -71.17 13.55 -22.92
CA THR A 13 -72.33 13.09 -23.71
C THR A 13 -73.54 12.80 -22.82
N ALA A 14 -73.34 12.14 -21.67
CA ALA A 14 -74.38 11.88 -20.69
C ALA A 14 -74.99 13.19 -20.12
N LEU A 15 -74.17 14.20 -19.81
CA LEU A 15 -74.63 15.53 -19.37
C LEU A 15 -75.41 16.31 -20.45
N ARG A 16 -75.26 15.95 -21.74
CA ARG A 16 -76.08 16.49 -22.84
C ARG A 16 -77.43 15.80 -22.98
N ILE A 17 -77.55 14.54 -22.58
CA ILE A 17 -78.79 13.76 -22.64
C ILE A 17 -79.60 14.03 -21.35
N ASN A 18 -80.84 14.50 -21.48
CA ASN A 18 -81.62 15.00 -20.34
C ASN A 18 -82.06 13.86 -19.39
N LEU A 19 -81.23 13.56 -18.38
CA LEU A 19 -81.47 12.56 -17.33
C LEU A 19 -81.61 13.15 -15.92
N PHE A 20 -81.53 14.48 -15.77
CA PHE A 20 -81.79 15.19 -14.51
C PHE A 20 -82.96 16.19 -14.65
N PRO A 21 -83.73 16.43 -13.57
CA PRO A 21 -84.93 17.28 -13.59
C PRO A 21 -84.62 18.77 -13.83
N PRO A 22 -85.57 19.56 -14.36
CA PRO A 22 -85.29 20.86 -14.99
C PRO A 22 -85.06 22.04 -14.02
N TYR A 23 -84.75 21.79 -12.75
CA TYR A 23 -84.73 22.84 -11.70
C TYR A 23 -83.35 23.39 -11.36
N ASP A 24 -82.26 22.83 -11.90
CA ASP A 24 -80.90 23.27 -11.56
C ASP A 24 -80.02 23.47 -12.81
N ALA A 25 -80.20 24.63 -13.45
CA ALA A 25 -79.45 25.01 -14.64
C ALA A 25 -78.03 25.51 -14.35
N SER A 26 -77.79 26.04 -13.14
CA SER A 26 -76.50 26.65 -12.76
C SER A 26 -75.41 25.59 -12.58
N SER A 27 -75.69 24.54 -11.80
CA SER A 27 -74.74 23.44 -11.58
C SER A 27 -74.43 22.69 -12.87
N ARG A 28 -75.41 22.54 -13.77
CA ARG A 28 -75.21 21.95 -15.12
C ARG A 28 -74.31 22.81 -16.02
N GLY A 29 -74.37 24.14 -15.90
CA GLY A 29 -73.45 25.06 -16.57
C GLY A 29 -72.02 24.86 -16.07
N GLN A 30 -71.81 25.01 -14.76
CA GLN A 30 -70.51 24.88 -14.10
C GLN A 30 -69.85 23.51 -14.34
N LEU A 31 -70.62 22.42 -14.27
CA LEU A 31 -70.12 21.08 -14.62
C LEU A 31 -69.72 20.95 -16.10
N SER A 32 -70.38 21.68 -17.01
CA SER A 32 -69.99 21.70 -18.42
C SER A 32 -68.79 22.60 -18.69
N GLU A 33 -68.58 23.67 -17.90
CA GLU A 33 -67.42 24.56 -17.99
C GLU A 33 -66.17 23.85 -17.47
N LEU A 34 -66.23 23.26 -16.26
CA LEU A 34 -65.17 22.43 -15.69
C LEU A 34 -64.81 21.25 -16.61
N ALA A 35 -65.80 20.59 -17.22
CA ALA A 35 -65.56 19.51 -18.18
C ALA A 35 -65.02 19.98 -19.55
N ASN A 36 -65.08 21.28 -19.86
CA ASN A 36 -64.37 21.87 -21.01
C ASN A 36 -62.93 22.22 -20.62
N GLU A 37 -62.75 22.86 -19.45
CA GLU A 37 -61.47 23.32 -18.91
C GLU A 37 -60.49 22.16 -18.73
N VAL A 38 -60.89 21.10 -18.01
CA VAL A 38 -60.11 19.85 -17.83
C VAL A 38 -59.83 19.12 -19.16
N LEU A 39 -60.66 19.31 -20.20
CA LEU A 39 -60.39 18.76 -21.53
C LEU A 39 -59.43 19.61 -22.37
N ASN A 40 -59.36 20.92 -22.12
CA ASN A 40 -58.38 21.82 -22.76
C ASN A 40 -57.01 21.65 -22.10
N GLU A 41 -56.95 21.67 -20.76
CA GLU A 41 -55.77 21.37 -19.94
C GLU A 41 -55.14 20.02 -20.35
N ALA A 42 -55.94 18.94 -20.32
CA ALA A 42 -55.53 17.62 -20.80
C ALA A 42 -55.42 17.50 -22.35
N THR A 43 -55.33 18.61 -23.06
CA THR A 43 -54.94 18.72 -24.47
C THR A 43 -53.66 19.53 -24.65
N ASP A 44 -53.52 20.65 -23.95
CA ASP A 44 -52.30 21.45 -23.95
C ASP A 44 -51.15 20.68 -23.28
N ASP A 45 -51.40 19.93 -22.20
CA ASP A 45 -50.45 18.96 -21.60
C ASP A 45 -49.89 17.97 -22.63
N VAL A 46 -50.76 17.51 -23.56
CA VAL A 46 -50.40 16.51 -24.58
C VAL A 46 -49.57 17.15 -25.68
N VAL A 47 -49.82 18.42 -26.02
CA VAL A 47 -49.00 19.19 -26.96
C VAL A 47 -47.63 19.50 -26.34
N GLY A 48 -47.58 19.85 -25.05
CA GLY A 48 -46.34 20.03 -24.28
C GLY A 48 -45.48 18.76 -24.29
N ALA A 49 -46.02 17.65 -23.79
CA ALA A 49 -45.31 16.37 -23.76
C ALA A 49 -44.88 15.86 -25.15
N GLN A 50 -45.64 16.16 -26.21
CA GLN A 50 -45.26 15.80 -27.58
C GLN A 50 -44.14 16.71 -28.15
N SER A 51 -44.11 17.99 -27.76
CA SER A 51 -43.00 18.91 -28.05
C SER A 51 -41.71 18.49 -27.32
N GLU A 52 -41.81 18.17 -26.03
CA GLU A 52 -40.69 17.64 -25.23
C GLU A 52 -40.12 16.35 -25.82
N LEU A 53 -40.99 15.41 -26.21
CA LEU A 53 -40.58 14.18 -26.90
C LEU A 53 -39.87 14.47 -28.24
N GLN A 54 -40.29 15.51 -28.97
CA GLN A 54 -39.61 15.91 -30.22
C GLN A 54 -38.23 16.53 -29.94
N VAL A 55 -38.08 17.33 -28.89
CA VAL A 55 -36.80 17.88 -28.44
C VAL A 55 -35.87 16.76 -27.95
N ALA A 56 -36.38 15.81 -27.17
CA ALA A 56 -35.63 14.65 -26.69
C ALA A 56 -35.13 13.78 -27.86
N ASN A 57 -35.97 13.46 -28.84
CA ASN A 57 -35.56 12.72 -30.04
C ASN A 57 -34.53 13.48 -30.89
N ARG A 58 -34.63 14.82 -30.99
CA ARG A 58 -33.61 15.64 -31.66
C ARG A 58 -32.27 15.57 -30.91
N ARG A 59 -32.27 15.72 -29.58
CA ARG A 59 -31.07 15.60 -28.75
C ARG A 59 -30.44 14.21 -28.86
N LEU A 60 -31.25 13.15 -28.84
CA LEU A 60 -30.79 11.77 -28.99
C LEU A 60 -30.07 11.57 -30.34
N SER A 61 -30.69 11.96 -31.45
CA SER A 61 -30.08 11.87 -32.78
C SER A 61 -28.81 12.73 -32.93
N GLU A 62 -28.72 13.85 -32.21
CA GLU A 62 -27.52 14.68 -32.12
C GLU A 62 -26.40 13.97 -31.33
N THR A 63 -26.70 13.33 -30.20
CA THR A 63 -25.73 12.54 -29.44
C THR A 63 -25.26 11.29 -30.20
N GLU A 64 -26.13 10.60 -30.94
CA GLU A 64 -25.75 9.49 -31.82
C GLU A 64 -24.77 9.94 -32.91
N ARG A 65 -25.05 11.11 -33.52
CA ARG A 65 -24.19 11.73 -34.55
C ARG A 65 -22.80 12.08 -34.01
N LEU A 66 -22.72 12.58 -32.77
CA LEU A 66 -21.44 12.87 -32.10
C LEU A 66 -20.70 11.58 -31.72
N LEU A 67 -21.39 10.57 -31.18
CA LEU A 67 -20.82 9.27 -30.86
C LEU A 67 -20.20 8.59 -32.09
N ILE A 68 -20.88 8.63 -33.24
CA ILE A 68 -20.35 8.09 -34.51
C ILE A 68 -19.11 8.87 -34.98
N ALA A 69 -19.06 10.18 -34.73
CA ALA A 69 -17.89 11.01 -35.06
C ALA A 69 -16.68 10.65 -34.17
N GLU A 70 -16.85 10.50 -32.86
CA GLU A 70 -15.76 10.08 -31.96
C GLU A 70 -15.32 8.63 -32.24
N GLN A 71 -16.24 7.70 -32.49
CA GLN A 71 -15.92 6.34 -32.95
C GLN A 71 -15.18 6.31 -34.30
N SER A 72 -15.14 7.42 -35.05
CA SER A 72 -14.35 7.59 -36.28
C SER A 72 -12.98 8.26 -36.00
N LYS A 73 -12.87 9.06 -34.93
CA LYS A 73 -11.57 9.58 -34.46
C LYS A 73 -10.77 8.50 -33.73
N VAL A 74 -11.39 7.78 -32.79
CA VAL A 74 -10.77 6.71 -31.99
C VAL A 74 -10.11 5.68 -32.92
N ARG A 75 -10.83 5.17 -33.93
CA ARG A 75 -10.25 4.23 -34.91
C ARG A 75 -9.03 4.76 -35.67
N LYS A 76 -8.98 6.06 -35.99
CA LYS A 76 -7.80 6.67 -36.63
C LYS A 76 -6.63 6.85 -35.66
N LEU A 77 -6.89 6.96 -34.37
CA LEU A 77 -5.87 6.97 -33.33
C LEU A 77 -5.37 5.55 -33.03
N GLU A 78 -6.26 4.54 -33.04
CA GLU A 78 -5.91 3.11 -32.96
C GLU A 78 -5.04 2.68 -34.15
N GLU A 79 -5.45 3.00 -35.38
CA GLU A 79 -4.68 2.78 -36.62
C GLU A 79 -3.27 3.40 -36.51
N ARG A 80 -3.19 4.69 -36.12
CA ARG A 80 -1.93 5.42 -36.00
C ARG A 80 -1.03 4.93 -34.85
N LEU A 81 -1.63 4.51 -33.73
CA LEU A 81 -0.89 3.90 -32.62
C LEU A 81 -0.28 2.57 -33.06
N HIS A 82 -1.02 1.76 -33.80
CA HIS A 82 -0.50 0.50 -34.34
C HIS A 82 0.60 0.71 -35.41
N GLU A 83 0.47 1.74 -36.27
CA GLU A 83 1.58 2.15 -37.16
C GLU A 83 2.85 2.53 -36.39
N GLN A 84 2.71 3.28 -35.28
CA GLN A 84 3.84 3.67 -34.44
C GLN A 84 4.44 2.48 -33.67
N GLU A 85 3.62 1.55 -33.19
CA GLU A 85 4.04 0.30 -32.55
C GLU A 85 4.85 -0.59 -33.53
N GLN A 86 4.37 -0.75 -34.78
CA GLN A 86 5.10 -1.46 -35.82
C GLN A 86 6.46 -0.81 -36.14
N LEU A 87 6.52 0.52 -36.23
CA LEU A 87 7.76 1.27 -36.46
C LEU A 87 8.76 1.12 -35.31
N LEU A 88 8.29 1.16 -34.06
CA LEU A 88 9.13 0.91 -32.88
C LEU A 88 9.65 -0.53 -32.85
N SER A 89 8.79 -1.52 -33.14
CA SER A 89 9.20 -2.93 -33.23
C SER A 89 10.24 -3.16 -34.33
N ALA A 90 10.08 -2.54 -35.50
CA ALA A 90 11.06 -2.62 -36.58
C ALA A 90 12.40 -1.99 -36.19
N SER A 91 12.38 -0.80 -35.58
CA SER A 91 13.59 -0.13 -35.10
C SER A 91 14.32 -0.91 -33.99
N HIS A 92 13.58 -1.59 -33.11
CA HIS A 92 14.17 -2.46 -32.09
C HIS A 92 14.89 -3.67 -32.73
N ALA A 93 14.25 -4.33 -33.70
CA ALA A 93 14.87 -5.43 -34.45
C ALA A 93 16.13 -4.98 -35.23
N GLU A 94 16.15 -3.77 -35.79
CA GLU A 94 17.37 -3.20 -36.40
C GLU A 94 18.48 -2.97 -35.37
N MET A 95 18.16 -2.46 -34.17
CA MET A 95 19.14 -2.30 -33.08
C MET A 95 19.71 -3.64 -32.61
N ASP A 96 18.89 -4.69 -32.50
CA ASP A 96 19.35 -6.04 -32.14
C ASP A 96 20.30 -6.64 -33.19
N VAL A 97 19.99 -6.46 -34.48
CA VAL A 97 20.87 -6.89 -35.59
C VAL A 97 22.20 -6.14 -35.58
N ILE A 98 22.21 -4.84 -35.24
CA ILE A 98 23.44 -4.05 -35.07
C ILE A 98 24.23 -4.54 -33.86
N ALA A 99 23.56 -4.76 -32.72
CA ALA A 99 24.19 -5.26 -31.49
C ALA A 99 24.83 -6.64 -31.70
N GLU A 100 24.13 -7.57 -32.36
CA GLU A 100 24.65 -8.91 -32.64
C GLU A 100 25.84 -8.88 -33.62
N ARG A 101 25.80 -7.98 -34.61
CA ARG A 101 26.95 -7.72 -35.49
C ARG A 101 28.15 -7.19 -34.69
N HIS A 102 27.93 -6.32 -33.71
CA HIS A 102 29.01 -5.82 -32.84
C HIS A 102 29.57 -6.91 -31.91
N ARG A 103 28.71 -7.72 -31.27
CA ARG A 103 29.13 -8.91 -30.49
C ARG A 103 29.98 -9.86 -31.35
N THR A 104 29.54 -10.14 -32.57
CA THR A 104 30.29 -10.98 -33.53
C THR A 104 31.68 -10.42 -33.83
N MET A 105 31.80 -9.11 -34.09
CA MET A 105 33.12 -8.48 -34.32
C MET A 105 34.03 -8.59 -33.08
N VAL A 106 33.50 -8.32 -31.88
CA VAL A 106 34.23 -8.46 -30.62
C VAL A 106 34.76 -9.88 -30.43
N LEU A 107 33.91 -10.91 -30.64
CA LEU A 107 34.33 -12.32 -30.55
C LEU A 107 35.43 -12.67 -31.56
N THR A 108 35.33 -12.23 -32.81
CA THR A 108 36.38 -12.48 -33.81
C THR A 108 37.72 -11.83 -33.45
N ARG A 109 37.71 -10.66 -32.79
CA ARG A 109 38.90 -9.95 -32.33
C ARG A 109 39.49 -10.54 -31.05
N ASP A 110 38.66 -11.01 -30.12
CA ASP A 110 39.13 -11.81 -28.96
C ASP A 110 39.85 -13.08 -29.44
N ASP A 111 39.33 -13.77 -30.45
CA ASP A 111 39.97 -14.97 -31.03
C ASP A 111 41.22 -14.66 -31.85
N GLU A 112 41.31 -13.46 -32.44
CA GLU A 112 42.53 -12.94 -33.06
C GLU A 112 43.61 -12.68 -31.99
N ILE A 113 43.27 -11.97 -30.90
CA ILE A 113 44.15 -11.75 -29.75
C ILE A 113 44.64 -13.06 -29.13
N LYS A 114 43.77 -14.07 -28.98
CA LYS A 114 44.17 -15.40 -28.48
C LYS A 114 45.23 -16.05 -29.37
N LYS A 115 45.02 -16.06 -30.69
CA LYS A 115 45.97 -16.64 -31.66
C LYS A 115 47.31 -15.92 -31.62
N LEU A 116 47.31 -14.59 -31.63
CA LEU A 116 48.52 -13.79 -31.56
C LEU A 116 49.28 -14.02 -30.24
N LYS A 117 48.58 -14.13 -29.11
CA LYS A 117 49.19 -14.50 -27.81
C LYS A 117 49.83 -15.88 -27.86
N THR A 118 49.13 -16.91 -28.34
CA THR A 118 49.71 -18.27 -28.43
C THR A 118 50.91 -18.34 -29.37
N GLU A 119 50.95 -17.52 -30.42
CA GLU A 119 52.10 -17.45 -31.34
C GLU A 119 53.28 -16.67 -30.71
N LEU A 120 53.00 -15.63 -29.93
CA LEU A 120 54.01 -14.90 -29.16
C LEU A 120 54.62 -15.76 -28.05
N GLU A 121 53.81 -16.51 -27.29
CA GLU A 121 54.27 -17.53 -26.35
C GLU A 121 55.13 -18.60 -27.04
N ARG A 122 54.74 -19.05 -28.25
CA ARG A 122 55.52 -19.98 -29.08
C ARG A 122 56.87 -19.41 -29.52
N LEU A 123 56.98 -18.10 -29.73
CA LEU A 123 58.23 -17.41 -30.04
C LEU A 123 59.11 -17.27 -28.79
N GLN A 124 58.55 -16.82 -27.66
CA GLN A 124 59.26 -16.74 -26.37
C GLN A 124 59.81 -18.11 -25.91
N LEU A 125 59.12 -19.21 -26.24
CA LEU A 125 59.57 -20.59 -26.00
C LEU A 125 60.63 -21.12 -26.99
N ASN A 126 61.14 -20.32 -27.94
CA ASN A 126 62.18 -20.70 -28.90
C ASN A 126 63.42 -19.76 -28.85
N PRO A 127 64.31 -19.85 -27.84
CA PRO A 127 65.39 -18.87 -27.60
C PRO A 127 66.54 -18.82 -28.63
N TRP A 128 66.40 -19.46 -29.80
CA TRP A 128 67.49 -19.70 -30.75
C TRP A 128 67.24 -19.19 -32.17
N ASN A 129 66.06 -18.64 -32.48
CA ASN A 129 65.76 -17.98 -33.76
C ASN A 129 64.61 -16.97 -33.61
N GLY A 130 64.96 -15.71 -33.35
CA GLY A 130 64.04 -14.56 -33.36
C GLY A 130 64.82 -13.27 -33.17
N SER A 131 64.43 -12.21 -33.88
CA SER A 131 64.88 -10.84 -33.58
C SER A 131 63.92 -10.25 -32.54
N ASP A 132 64.43 -9.53 -31.53
CA ASP A 132 63.57 -8.90 -30.51
C ASP A 132 62.50 -7.98 -31.15
N ASP A 133 62.80 -7.36 -32.28
CA ASP A 133 61.87 -6.52 -33.07
C ASP A 133 60.57 -7.25 -33.46
N ASP A 134 60.63 -8.53 -33.83
CA ASP A 134 59.43 -9.31 -34.25
C ASP A 134 58.55 -9.68 -33.04
N SER A 135 59.16 -9.89 -31.85
CA SER A 135 58.38 -10.10 -30.63
C SER A 135 57.71 -8.80 -30.18
N GLY A 136 58.45 -7.69 -30.13
CA GLY A 136 57.94 -6.40 -29.68
C GLY A 136 56.84 -5.82 -30.58
N THR A 137 56.92 -6.01 -31.90
CA THR A 137 55.87 -5.59 -32.84
C THR A 137 54.60 -6.45 -32.73
N MET A 138 54.74 -7.74 -32.42
CA MET A 138 53.61 -8.63 -32.11
C MET A 138 52.94 -8.25 -30.77
N GLU A 139 53.74 -7.97 -29.74
CA GLU A 139 53.29 -7.52 -28.41
C GLU A 139 52.52 -6.18 -28.50
N GLN A 140 53.05 -5.22 -29.25
CA GLN A 140 52.39 -3.94 -29.54
C GLN A 140 51.07 -4.14 -30.29
N THR A 141 51.05 -5.01 -31.30
CA THR A 141 49.83 -5.33 -32.07
C THR A 141 48.75 -5.97 -31.18
N ILE A 142 49.16 -6.84 -30.26
CA ILE A 142 48.28 -7.44 -29.23
C ILE A 142 47.74 -6.35 -28.27
N MET A 143 48.54 -5.34 -27.90
CA MET A 143 48.08 -4.21 -27.09
C MET A 143 47.14 -3.26 -27.84
N ASP A 144 47.37 -3.02 -29.13
CA ASP A 144 46.48 -2.22 -29.99
C ASP A 144 45.12 -2.91 -30.17
N LEU A 145 45.11 -4.21 -30.49
CA LEU A 145 43.88 -5.00 -30.59
C LEU A 145 43.15 -5.13 -29.24
N GLN A 146 43.87 -5.27 -28.12
CA GLN A 146 43.25 -5.25 -26.78
C GLN A 146 42.58 -3.90 -26.48
N ARG A 147 43.18 -2.78 -26.88
CA ARG A 147 42.54 -1.46 -26.75
C ARG A 147 41.35 -1.31 -27.68
N GLU A 148 41.42 -1.82 -28.91
CA GLU A 148 40.29 -1.84 -29.86
C GLU A 148 39.12 -2.68 -29.30
N VAL A 149 39.39 -3.89 -28.81
CA VAL A 149 38.40 -4.77 -28.18
C VAL A 149 37.85 -4.17 -26.89
N SER A 150 38.66 -3.50 -26.08
CA SER A 150 38.16 -2.80 -24.88
C SER A 150 37.24 -1.63 -25.25
N HIS A 151 37.55 -0.91 -26.33
CA HIS A 151 36.69 0.13 -26.88
C HIS A 151 35.37 -0.44 -27.43
N TRP A 152 35.40 -1.53 -28.20
CA TRP A 152 34.18 -2.16 -28.72
C TRP A 152 33.35 -2.86 -27.64
N LYS A 153 33.97 -3.48 -26.63
CA LYS A 153 33.26 -3.99 -25.43
C LYS A 153 32.61 -2.85 -24.68
N SER A 154 33.35 -1.78 -24.39
CA SER A 154 32.80 -0.55 -23.81
C SER A 154 31.62 0.01 -24.62
N LEU A 155 31.67 -0.04 -25.96
CA LEU A 155 30.57 0.42 -26.84
C LEU A 155 29.35 -0.52 -26.89
N VAL A 156 29.50 -1.80 -26.52
CA VAL A 156 28.43 -2.81 -26.46
C VAL A 156 27.84 -2.93 -25.04
N GLU A 157 28.68 -2.75 -24.02
CA GLU A 157 28.29 -2.66 -22.60
C GLU A 157 27.75 -1.26 -22.24
N SER A 158 28.11 -0.23 -23.02
CA SER A 158 27.38 1.03 -23.05
C SER A 158 26.04 0.84 -23.75
N GLU A 159 25.07 0.36 -22.98
CA GLU A 159 23.66 0.72 -23.14
C GLU A 159 23.56 2.17 -23.67
N PRO A 160 22.87 2.44 -24.80
CA PRO A 160 22.75 3.79 -25.37
C PRO A 160 21.92 4.76 -24.49
N LYS A 161 21.68 4.39 -23.22
CA LYS A 161 20.69 4.93 -22.30
C LYS A 161 21.23 5.55 -21.01
N LYS A 162 22.49 6.04 -20.97
CA LYS A 162 22.97 6.87 -19.84
C LYS A 162 23.62 8.21 -20.19
N ALA A 163 24.33 8.33 -21.33
CA ALA A 163 24.93 9.60 -21.74
C ALA A 163 24.10 10.35 -22.81
N SER A 164 23.55 9.62 -23.79
CA SER A 164 22.72 10.20 -24.86
C SER A 164 21.30 10.50 -24.36
N THR A 165 20.69 9.58 -23.62
CA THR A 165 19.42 9.82 -22.92
C THR A 165 19.52 11.01 -21.99
N LYS A 166 20.50 11.06 -21.07
CA LYS A 166 20.62 12.19 -20.14
C LYS A 166 20.74 13.55 -20.87
N LYS A 167 21.40 13.62 -22.02
CA LYS A 167 21.44 14.87 -22.84
C LYS A 167 20.18 15.15 -23.67
N LEU A 168 19.38 14.14 -23.97
CA LEU A 168 18.04 14.29 -24.57
C LEU A 168 16.99 14.65 -23.52
N GLU A 169 17.15 14.13 -22.31
CA GLU A 169 16.39 14.38 -21.10
C GLU A 169 16.68 15.79 -20.59
N GLU A 170 17.95 16.21 -20.42
CA GLU A 170 18.34 17.60 -20.16
C GLU A 170 17.83 18.58 -21.24
N ARG A 171 17.67 18.12 -22.50
CA ARG A 171 17.08 18.94 -23.58
C ARG A 171 15.56 18.99 -23.56
N LEU A 172 14.89 17.88 -23.24
CA LEU A 172 13.44 17.83 -23.07
C LEU A 172 13.03 18.58 -21.80
N GLU A 173 13.83 18.50 -20.74
CA GLU A 173 13.66 19.24 -19.50
C GLU A 173 13.87 20.74 -19.75
N GLU A 174 14.88 21.15 -20.51
CA GLU A 174 15.08 22.57 -20.85
C GLU A 174 14.06 23.07 -21.90
N GLU A 175 13.60 22.27 -22.87
CA GLU A 175 12.45 22.66 -23.71
C GLU A 175 11.16 22.74 -22.88
N ARG A 176 10.92 21.80 -21.95
CA ARG A 176 9.75 21.85 -21.05
C ARG A 176 9.84 23.09 -20.16
N ARG A 177 10.99 23.36 -19.55
CA ARG A 177 11.25 24.56 -18.73
C ARG A 177 11.17 25.85 -19.54
N GLN A 178 11.58 25.84 -20.81
CA GLN A 178 11.42 26.97 -21.73
C GLN A 178 9.96 27.18 -22.12
N LYS A 179 9.17 26.11 -22.30
CA LYS A 179 7.72 26.18 -22.55
C LYS A 179 6.93 26.53 -21.30
N GLU A 180 7.32 26.06 -20.13
CA GLU A 180 6.82 26.48 -18.82
C GLU A 180 7.13 27.95 -18.58
N ALA A 181 8.32 28.44 -18.94
CA ALA A 181 8.66 29.85 -18.86
C ALA A 181 7.91 30.71 -19.91
N GLU A 182 7.65 30.18 -21.12
CA GLU A 182 6.83 30.85 -22.14
C GLU A 182 5.36 30.93 -21.70
N ILE A 183 4.81 29.85 -21.14
CA ILE A 183 3.46 29.80 -20.55
C ILE A 183 3.38 30.71 -19.32
N ALA A 184 4.34 30.66 -18.40
CA ALA A 184 4.40 31.53 -17.24
C ALA A 184 4.52 33.01 -17.65
N SER A 185 5.35 33.34 -18.63
CA SER A 185 5.45 34.69 -19.19
C SER A 185 4.16 35.14 -19.88
N LEU A 186 3.46 34.24 -20.58
CA LEU A 186 2.15 34.51 -21.18
C LEU A 186 1.05 34.71 -20.11
N VAL A 187 1.04 33.88 -19.06
CA VAL A 187 0.11 33.97 -17.91
C VAL A 187 0.39 35.21 -17.08
N GLU A 188 1.65 35.56 -16.84
CA GLU A 188 2.06 36.79 -16.14
C GLU A 188 1.77 38.03 -17.00
N SER A 189 1.94 37.95 -18.33
CA SER A 189 1.54 39.00 -19.26
C SER A 189 0.01 39.18 -19.33
N HIS A 190 -0.74 38.08 -19.33
CA HIS A 190 -2.20 38.11 -19.27
C HIS A 190 -2.70 38.60 -17.90
N SER A 191 -2.06 38.17 -16.81
CA SER A 191 -2.32 38.65 -15.44
C SER A 191 -1.99 40.13 -15.28
N ARG A 192 -0.87 40.61 -15.82
CA ARG A 192 -0.55 42.04 -15.91
C ARG A 192 -1.58 42.78 -16.75
N SER A 193 -1.97 42.30 -17.93
CA SER A 193 -3.02 42.95 -18.74
C SER A 193 -4.40 42.94 -18.07
N MET A 194 -4.74 41.88 -17.32
CA MET A 194 -5.95 41.80 -16.50
C MET A 194 -5.88 42.75 -15.30
N ASN A 195 -4.73 42.88 -14.66
CA ASN A 195 -4.51 43.82 -13.56
C ASN A 195 -4.46 45.27 -14.07
N GLU A 196 -3.87 45.57 -15.23
CA GLU A 196 -3.90 46.87 -15.89
C GLU A 196 -5.34 47.25 -16.31
N MET A 197 -6.14 46.29 -16.78
CA MET A 197 -7.57 46.51 -17.00
C MET A 197 -8.32 46.70 -15.68
N LYS A 198 -8.05 45.89 -14.66
CA LYS A 198 -8.66 46.00 -13.33
C LYS A 198 -8.32 47.35 -12.69
N GLU A 199 -7.07 47.78 -12.77
CA GLU A 199 -6.55 49.06 -12.28
C GLU A 199 -7.12 50.21 -13.10
N MET A 200 -7.25 50.12 -14.44
CA MET A 200 -8.03 51.10 -15.20
C MET A 200 -9.52 51.13 -14.81
N TYR A 201 -10.13 49.99 -14.47
CA TYR A 201 -11.52 49.96 -14.00
C TYR A 201 -11.64 50.48 -12.56
N GLU A 202 -10.67 50.23 -11.69
CA GLU A 202 -10.61 50.71 -10.31
C GLU A 202 -10.23 52.19 -10.26
N GLU A 203 -9.31 52.70 -11.07
CA GLU A 203 -9.08 54.13 -11.30
C GLU A 203 -10.32 54.81 -11.88
N ARG A 204 -11.04 54.15 -12.81
CA ARG A 204 -12.27 54.71 -13.39
C ARG A 204 -13.44 54.68 -12.42
N ILE A 205 -13.53 53.66 -11.56
CA ILE A 205 -14.47 53.61 -10.44
C ILE A 205 -14.09 54.69 -9.43
N PHE A 206 -12.83 54.79 -9.01
CA PHE A 206 -12.32 55.80 -8.08
C PHE A 206 -12.44 57.23 -8.65
N ALA A 207 -12.38 57.42 -9.97
CA ALA A 207 -12.68 58.69 -10.62
C ALA A 207 -14.19 58.98 -10.65
N LEU A 208 -15.05 57.97 -10.84
CA LEU A 208 -16.51 58.12 -10.76
C LEU A 208 -16.99 58.32 -9.31
N GLU A 209 -16.39 57.64 -8.35
CA GLU A 209 -16.59 57.78 -6.90
C GLU A 209 -15.95 59.06 -6.38
N GLY A 210 -14.86 59.54 -6.98
CA GLY A 210 -14.30 60.87 -6.75
C GLY A 210 -15.20 61.97 -7.29
N VAL A 211 -15.83 61.78 -8.45
CA VAL A 211 -16.87 62.68 -8.99
C VAL A 211 -18.15 62.63 -8.15
N ALA A 212 -18.53 61.48 -7.58
CA ALA A 212 -19.67 61.37 -6.67
C ALA A 212 -19.38 62.00 -5.30
N SER A 213 -18.25 61.65 -4.68
CA SER A 213 -17.82 62.08 -3.33
C SER A 213 -17.36 63.54 -3.30
N SER A 214 -16.93 64.11 -4.43
CA SER A 214 -16.68 65.55 -4.54
C SER A 214 -17.96 66.39 -4.54
N SER A 215 -19.16 65.81 -4.36
CA SER A 215 -20.38 66.59 -4.07
C SER A 215 -20.31 67.38 -2.76
N THR A 216 -19.38 67.08 -1.85
CA THR A 216 -19.03 67.92 -0.68
C THR A 216 -17.80 68.79 -0.94
N SER A 217 -16.75 68.24 -1.54
CA SER A 217 -15.52 68.99 -1.84
C SER A 217 -15.74 70.13 -2.85
N ASN A 218 -16.68 69.99 -3.79
CA ASN A 218 -17.07 71.10 -4.69
C ASN A 218 -17.85 72.20 -3.96
N THR A 219 -18.57 71.90 -2.87
CA THR A 219 -19.12 72.97 -2.00
C THR A 219 -18.03 73.65 -1.18
N ASP A 220 -17.09 72.91 -0.60
CA ASP A 220 -15.98 73.51 0.17
C ASP A 220 -15.04 74.34 -0.73
N LEU A 221 -14.78 73.86 -1.95
CA LEU A 221 -14.01 74.59 -2.96
C LEU A 221 -14.80 75.79 -3.52
N LEU A 222 -16.12 75.68 -3.69
CA LEU A 222 -16.96 76.81 -4.09
C LEU A 222 -17.04 77.87 -3.00
N ASP A 223 -17.17 77.49 -1.72
CA ASP A 223 -17.15 78.43 -0.59
C ASP A 223 -15.75 79.03 -0.41
N ALA A 224 -14.67 78.28 -0.58
CA ALA A 224 -13.31 78.81 -0.61
C ALA A 224 -13.11 79.81 -1.77
N VAL A 225 -13.58 79.49 -2.98
CA VAL A 225 -13.53 80.39 -4.14
C VAL A 225 -14.50 81.57 -3.99
N LEU A 226 -15.62 81.44 -3.27
CA LEU A 226 -16.52 82.55 -2.96
C LEU A 226 -15.91 83.48 -1.90
N LEU A 227 -15.24 82.94 -0.88
CA LEU A 227 -14.48 83.69 0.13
C LEU A 227 -13.28 84.39 -0.50
N GLU A 228 -12.48 83.70 -1.32
CA GLU A 228 -11.36 84.31 -2.07
C GLU A 228 -11.89 85.36 -3.04
N LYS A 229 -13.03 85.13 -3.71
CA LYS A 229 -13.70 86.13 -4.55
C LYS A 229 -14.25 87.31 -3.74
N GLU A 230 -14.69 87.12 -2.51
CA GLU A 230 -15.15 88.20 -1.64
C GLU A 230 -13.97 89.01 -1.07
N GLU A 231 -12.86 88.38 -0.70
CA GLU A 231 -11.59 89.07 -0.40
C GLU A 231 -11.00 89.77 -1.64
N LEU A 232 -11.08 89.16 -2.83
CA LEU A 232 -10.70 89.80 -4.10
C LEU A 232 -11.63 90.94 -4.47
N LEU A 233 -12.93 90.87 -4.13
CA LEU A 233 -13.87 91.98 -4.30
C LEU A 233 -13.64 93.09 -3.25
N GLU A 234 -13.24 92.76 -2.02
CA GLU A 234 -12.92 93.73 -0.96
C GLU A 234 -11.58 94.42 -1.21
N THR A 235 -10.55 93.67 -1.62
CA THR A 235 -9.26 94.22 -2.06
C THR A 235 -9.41 94.99 -3.36
N LYS A 236 -10.24 94.54 -4.31
CA LYS A 236 -10.64 95.35 -5.47
C LYS A 236 -11.38 96.62 -5.05
N ARG A 237 -12.28 96.59 -4.06
CA ARG A 237 -12.99 97.79 -3.58
C ARG A 237 -12.04 98.78 -2.88
N LYS A 238 -11.04 98.27 -2.14
CA LYS A 238 -9.94 99.07 -1.59
C LYS A 238 -9.04 99.64 -2.68
N LEU A 239 -8.69 98.85 -3.70
CA LEU A 239 -7.89 99.29 -4.85
C LEU A 239 -8.65 100.30 -5.70
N GLU A 240 -9.94 100.13 -5.97
CA GLU A 240 -10.79 101.14 -6.61
C GLU A 240 -10.93 102.40 -5.75
N GLY A 241 -10.94 102.28 -4.43
CA GLY A 241 -10.86 103.44 -3.51
C GLY A 241 -9.53 104.20 -3.63
N LEU A 242 -8.40 103.48 -3.65
CA LEU A 242 -7.06 104.05 -3.82
C LEU A 242 -6.82 104.59 -5.24
N VAL A 243 -7.40 103.95 -6.26
CA VAL A 243 -7.38 104.40 -7.65
C VAL A 243 -8.23 105.65 -7.81
N ARG A 244 -9.45 105.73 -7.25
CA ARG A 244 -10.24 106.98 -7.24
C ARG A 244 -9.54 108.09 -6.46
N GLN A 245 -8.80 107.78 -5.39
CA GLN A 245 -7.92 108.77 -4.74
C GLN A 245 -6.80 109.24 -5.68
N ARG A 246 -6.12 108.33 -6.41
CA ARG A 246 -5.11 108.70 -7.42
C ARG A 246 -5.67 109.48 -8.61
N GLU A 247 -6.83 109.09 -9.12
CA GLU A 247 -7.49 109.74 -10.26
C GLU A 247 -8.03 111.14 -9.92
N SER A 248 -8.24 111.43 -8.63
CA SER A 248 -8.49 112.80 -8.17
C SER A 248 -7.26 113.72 -8.22
N ALA A 249 -6.06 113.18 -8.48
CA ALA A 249 -4.81 113.90 -8.70
C ALA A 249 -4.37 113.80 -10.18
N CYS A 250 -4.78 114.80 -10.96
CA CYS A 250 -4.56 114.94 -12.41
C CYS A 250 -3.05 115.14 -12.79
N PRO A 251 -2.67 115.18 -14.09
CA PRO A 251 -2.90 114.15 -15.13
C PRO A 251 -1.68 113.96 -16.11
N SER A 252 -1.80 113.06 -17.11
CA SER A 252 -1.14 113.05 -18.45
C SER A 252 0.08 112.16 -18.75
N THR A 253 0.37 112.06 -20.07
CA THR A 253 1.60 111.63 -20.79
C THR A 253 2.04 110.15 -20.82
N THR A 254 1.44 109.41 -21.76
CA THR A 254 2.09 108.73 -22.92
C THR A 254 3.53 108.15 -22.85
N ASN A 255 3.64 106.87 -23.26
CA ASN A 255 4.81 106.19 -23.86
C ASN A 255 6.03 105.97 -22.93
N ALA A 256 6.97 105.05 -23.18
CA ALA A 256 7.21 104.11 -24.29
C ALA A 256 7.69 102.72 -23.79
N SER A 257 8.05 101.80 -24.69
CA SER A 257 8.45 100.41 -24.38
C SER A 257 9.95 100.12 -24.50
N ALA A 258 10.38 99.10 -23.73
CA ALA A 258 11.35 98.05 -24.08
C ALA A 258 12.89 98.31 -24.07
N THR A 259 13.60 97.25 -23.61
CA THR A 259 15.03 96.88 -23.86
C THR A 259 16.15 97.83 -23.39
N SER A 260 17.41 97.38 -23.19
CA SER A 260 18.02 96.10 -22.78
C SER A 260 19.55 96.31 -22.67
N ASN A 261 20.26 95.42 -21.95
CA ASN A 261 21.72 95.20 -21.91
C ASN A 261 22.57 96.00 -20.89
N MET A 262 23.04 95.26 -19.87
CA MET A 262 24.46 95.01 -19.54
C MET A 262 25.53 96.01 -20.06
N CYS A 263 26.34 96.60 -19.17
CA CYS A 263 27.73 96.15 -18.89
C CYS A 263 28.47 97.05 -17.88
N ASP A 264 29.55 96.48 -17.31
CA ASP A 264 30.69 97.06 -16.58
C ASP A 264 30.68 98.55 -16.16
N ASP A 265 30.80 98.77 -14.85
CA ASP A 265 31.33 100.00 -14.26
C ASP A 265 32.81 99.78 -13.89
N ARG A 266 33.74 100.60 -14.42
CA ARG A 266 35.19 100.38 -14.19
C ARG A 266 36.02 101.66 -14.25
N LEU A 267 36.85 101.82 -13.20
CA LEU A 267 38.09 102.63 -13.11
C LEU A 267 37.99 104.16 -12.90
N GLU A 268 38.86 104.63 -11.98
CA GLU A 268 39.56 105.93 -11.94
C GLU A 268 38.79 107.25 -11.63
N VAL A 269 39.34 108.25 -10.91
CA VAL A 269 40.40 108.29 -9.85
C VAL A 269 40.44 109.69 -9.18
N LEU A 270 41.26 109.87 -8.13
CA LEU A 270 41.45 111.07 -7.28
C LEU A 270 40.41 111.22 -6.13
N ASP A 271 40.76 111.78 -4.97
CA ASP A 271 41.93 112.62 -4.64
C ASP A 271 42.70 112.16 -3.37
N LEU A 272 43.82 112.81 -3.05
CA LEU A 272 44.78 112.49 -1.97
C LEU A 272 44.19 112.53 -0.54
N VAL A 273 44.78 111.76 0.41
CA VAL A 273 45.54 112.29 1.59
C VAL A 273 46.01 111.19 2.59
N GLU A 274 47.31 111.21 2.90
CA GLU A 274 48.03 110.79 4.13
C GLU A 274 47.76 109.47 4.90
N ARG A 275 48.70 108.52 4.70
CA ARG A 275 49.56 107.90 5.75
C ARG A 275 48.96 107.04 6.87
N SER A 276 47.65 106.93 7.05
CA SER A 276 47.04 105.94 7.96
C SER A 276 47.12 104.51 7.42
N ASP A 277 47.07 104.35 6.10
CA ASP A 277 46.72 103.07 5.46
C ASP A 277 47.63 101.89 5.80
N VAL A 278 48.90 102.10 6.14
CA VAL A 278 49.86 101.00 6.37
C VAL A 278 49.56 100.24 7.66
N THR A 279 49.26 100.94 8.77
CA THR A 279 48.85 100.28 10.02
C THR A 279 47.52 99.57 9.85
N ASP A 280 46.60 100.20 9.15
CA ASP A 280 45.25 99.69 8.92
C ASP A 280 45.25 98.49 7.96
N LEU A 281 46.20 98.42 7.02
CA LEU A 281 46.46 97.26 6.18
C LEU A 281 47.17 96.13 6.94
N GLU A 282 48.09 96.43 7.87
CA GLU A 282 48.69 95.43 8.76
C GLU A 282 47.71 94.88 9.80
N GLU A 283 46.73 95.67 10.23
CA GLU A 283 45.59 95.23 11.03
C GLU A 283 44.65 94.33 10.20
N LYS A 284 44.15 94.80 9.04
CA LYS A 284 43.35 93.99 8.11
C LYS A 284 44.06 92.68 7.66
N LEU A 285 45.38 92.68 7.53
CA LEU A 285 46.17 91.48 7.21
C LEU A 285 46.31 90.50 8.40
N ARG A 286 46.21 90.99 9.64
CA ARG A 286 46.07 90.14 10.83
C ARG A 286 44.65 89.62 10.96
N ASP A 287 43.65 90.46 10.76
CA ASP A 287 42.23 90.10 10.87
C ASP A 287 41.86 89.02 9.84
N THR A 288 42.14 89.26 8.55
CA THR A 288 41.94 88.25 7.49
C THR A 288 42.76 86.98 7.70
N LYS A 289 43.91 87.05 8.40
CA LYS A 289 44.68 85.87 8.78
C LYS A 289 44.04 85.11 9.96
N THR A 290 43.47 85.80 10.94
CA THR A 290 42.69 85.17 12.01
C THR A 290 41.40 84.56 11.49
N GLU A 291 40.68 85.25 10.60
CA GLU A 291 39.53 84.73 9.86
C GLU A 291 39.93 83.48 9.06
N LEU A 292 41.03 83.50 8.30
CA LEU A 292 41.52 82.31 7.58
C LEU A 292 41.87 81.13 8.50
N THR A 293 42.38 81.38 9.72
CA THR A 293 42.56 80.30 10.71
C THR A 293 41.25 79.81 11.31
N GLN A 294 40.27 80.69 11.49
CA GLN A 294 38.93 80.34 11.98
C GLN A 294 38.15 79.54 10.92
N PHE A 295 38.15 79.98 9.66
CA PHE A 295 37.60 79.25 8.53
C PHE A 295 38.24 77.86 8.38
N ARG A 296 39.58 77.75 8.54
CA ARG A 296 40.25 76.44 8.54
C ARG A 296 39.80 75.55 9.70
N ALA A 297 39.59 76.11 10.88
CA ALA A 297 39.07 75.37 12.02
C ALA A 297 37.63 74.89 11.76
N THR A 298 36.75 75.75 11.23
CA THR A 298 35.36 75.36 10.89
C THR A 298 35.29 74.36 9.74
N CYS A 299 36.20 74.42 8.75
CA CYS A 299 36.28 73.39 7.73
C CYS A 299 36.72 72.05 8.34
N SER A 300 37.73 72.02 9.21
CA SER A 300 38.16 70.80 9.90
C SER A 300 37.08 70.22 10.83
N GLU A 301 36.29 71.08 11.49
CA GLU A 301 35.13 70.67 12.28
C GLU A 301 34.01 70.10 11.40
N MET A 302 33.77 70.70 10.23
CA MET A 302 32.79 70.22 9.25
C MET A 302 33.21 68.90 8.59
N GLU A 303 34.50 68.74 8.25
CA GLU A 303 35.10 67.47 7.79
C GLU A 303 34.92 66.37 8.85
N SER A 304 35.14 66.68 10.13
CA SER A 304 34.90 65.74 11.24
C SER A 304 33.42 65.33 11.35
N LYS A 305 32.48 66.26 11.14
CA LYS A 305 31.04 65.98 11.17
C LYS A 305 30.55 65.20 9.94
N ILE A 306 31.21 65.36 8.79
CA ILE A 306 30.94 64.54 7.60
C ILE A 306 31.38 63.09 7.86
N LEU A 307 32.57 62.88 8.45
CA LEU A 307 33.03 61.53 8.83
C LEU A 307 32.13 60.89 9.91
N GLU A 308 31.64 61.67 10.87
CA GLU A 308 30.67 61.22 11.87
C GLU A 308 29.32 60.85 11.23
N TYR A 309 28.83 61.67 10.28
CA TYR A 309 27.61 61.40 9.51
C TYR A 309 27.74 60.14 8.64
N ASP A 310 28.85 59.95 7.93
CA ASP A 310 29.10 58.75 7.12
C ASP A 310 29.19 57.49 8.00
N SER A 311 29.83 57.58 9.17
CA SER A 311 29.85 56.49 10.15
C SER A 311 28.45 56.17 10.70
N LEU A 312 27.64 57.19 11.00
CA LEU A 312 26.27 57.00 11.50
C LEU A 312 25.35 56.44 10.41
N LYS A 313 25.59 56.81 9.14
CA LYS A 313 24.88 56.25 7.99
C LYS A 313 25.18 54.75 7.86
N ILE A 314 26.45 54.33 7.94
CA ILE A 314 26.84 52.91 7.90
C ILE A 314 26.13 52.12 9.01
N GLN A 315 26.12 52.65 10.24
CA GLN A 315 25.40 52.02 11.37
C GLN A 315 23.89 51.94 11.15
N HIS A 316 23.28 52.91 10.46
CA HIS A 316 21.87 52.83 10.08
C HIS A 316 21.64 51.80 8.97
N GLU A 317 22.54 51.68 7.99
CA GLU A 317 22.49 50.65 6.94
C GLU A 317 22.58 49.24 7.55
N GLU A 318 23.53 49.02 8.47
CA GLU A 318 23.72 47.79 9.26
C GLU A 318 22.50 47.46 10.13
N LEU A 319 21.93 48.45 10.83
CA LEU A 319 20.73 48.26 11.66
C LEU A 319 19.49 47.95 10.81
N THR A 320 19.35 48.56 9.63
CA THR A 320 18.28 48.22 8.68
C THR A 320 18.43 46.80 8.18
N GLN A 321 19.65 46.35 7.85
CA GLN A 321 19.90 44.97 7.44
C GLN A 321 19.55 43.99 8.56
N ALA A 322 20.05 44.20 9.78
CA ALA A 322 19.77 43.33 10.93
C ALA A 322 18.27 43.29 11.29
N TYR A 323 17.52 44.38 11.06
CA TYR A 323 16.06 44.39 11.21
C TYR A 323 15.36 43.58 10.12
N ASN A 324 15.81 43.68 8.86
CA ASN A 324 15.29 42.89 7.76
C ASN A 324 15.58 41.39 7.95
N ASP A 325 16.81 41.03 8.35
CA ASP A 325 17.23 39.65 8.62
C ASP A 325 16.36 39.03 9.72
N LEU A 326 16.17 39.74 10.84
CA LEU A 326 15.32 39.31 11.95
C LEU A 326 13.84 39.20 11.56
N ASN A 327 13.35 40.07 10.68
CA ASN A 327 11.99 39.99 10.15
C ASN A 327 11.83 38.81 9.17
N GLU A 328 12.85 38.47 8.38
CA GLU A 328 12.87 37.28 7.53
C GLU A 328 12.93 36.00 8.36
N GLU A 329 13.71 35.96 9.45
CA GLU A 329 13.69 34.86 10.43
C GLU A 329 12.33 34.74 11.14
N PHE A 330 11.70 35.86 11.51
CA PHE A 330 10.37 35.85 12.13
C PHE A 330 9.29 35.32 11.19
N GLU A 331 9.26 35.76 9.93
CA GLU A 331 8.30 35.27 8.94
C GLU A 331 8.55 33.80 8.58
N LYS A 332 9.82 33.34 8.49
CA LYS A 332 10.15 31.90 8.37
C LYS A 332 9.66 31.09 9.58
N TYR A 333 9.92 31.56 10.80
CA TYR A 333 9.45 30.89 12.02
C TYR A 333 7.93 30.81 12.08
N LYS A 334 7.25 31.89 11.69
CA LYS A 334 5.80 31.99 11.58
C LYS A 334 5.25 31.03 10.52
N GLU A 335 5.82 30.99 9.31
CA GLU A 335 5.45 30.06 8.24
C GLU A 335 5.62 28.59 8.67
N ILE A 336 6.78 28.24 9.24
CA ILE A 336 7.04 26.91 9.80
C ILE A 336 6.01 26.57 10.89
N THR A 337 5.68 27.51 11.77
CA THR A 337 4.74 27.28 12.87
C THR A 337 3.30 27.16 12.39
N THR A 338 2.84 28.01 11.46
CA THR A 338 1.47 27.93 10.92
C THR A 338 1.27 26.66 10.10
N SER A 339 2.15 26.40 9.13
CA SER A 339 1.99 25.27 8.21
C SER A 339 2.17 23.94 8.95
N ASN A 340 3.24 23.78 9.74
CA ASN A 340 3.53 22.50 10.40
C ASN A 340 2.55 22.19 11.56
N ILE A 341 1.92 23.18 12.20
CA ILE A 341 0.90 22.93 13.24
C ILE A 341 -0.50 22.81 12.63
N GLN A 342 -0.90 23.63 11.65
CA GLN A 342 -2.22 23.51 11.04
C GLN A 342 -2.31 22.28 10.14
N ASP A 343 -1.35 22.06 9.23
CA ASP A 343 -1.46 20.94 8.28
C ASP A 343 -1.29 19.59 8.96
N SER A 344 -0.40 19.48 9.97
CA SER A 344 -0.25 18.24 10.74
C SER A 344 -1.55 17.88 11.49
N ASN A 345 -2.11 18.81 12.26
CA ASN A 345 -3.32 18.55 13.04
C ASN A 345 -4.57 18.41 12.15
N ASN A 346 -4.69 19.20 11.08
CA ASN A 346 -5.80 19.07 10.13
C ASN A 346 -5.71 17.77 9.33
N GLN A 347 -4.51 17.32 8.93
CA GLN A 347 -4.35 16.02 8.27
C GLN A 347 -4.63 14.85 9.22
N ASP A 348 -4.16 14.87 10.47
CA ASP A 348 -4.50 13.79 11.42
C ASP A 348 -6.01 13.78 11.72
N LEU A 349 -6.62 14.94 11.97
CA LEU A 349 -8.06 15.05 12.16
C LEU A 349 -8.83 14.59 10.92
N THR A 350 -8.38 14.91 9.71
CA THR A 350 -9.01 14.45 8.46
C THR A 350 -8.87 12.93 8.29
N ARG A 351 -7.67 12.37 8.46
CA ARG A 351 -7.43 10.92 8.43
C ARG A 351 -8.28 10.19 9.47
N ARG A 352 -8.44 10.77 10.66
CA ARG A 352 -9.27 10.22 11.75
C ARG A 352 -10.77 10.34 11.45
N ILE A 353 -11.22 11.42 10.84
CA ILE A 353 -12.58 11.60 10.32
C ILE A 353 -12.87 10.55 9.23
N ASP A 354 -11.95 10.34 8.29
CA ASP A 354 -12.13 9.38 7.20
C ASP A 354 -12.06 7.92 7.69
N LEU A 355 -11.21 7.62 8.67
CA LEU A 355 -11.21 6.35 9.38
C LEU A 355 -12.54 6.14 10.13
N LEU A 356 -13.12 7.18 10.75
CA LEU A 356 -14.44 7.11 11.39
C LEU A 356 -15.58 6.91 10.37
N LYS A 357 -15.52 7.56 9.20
CA LYS A 357 -16.46 7.30 8.08
C LYS A 357 -16.37 5.85 7.60
N ALA A 358 -15.16 5.34 7.39
CA ALA A 358 -14.94 3.95 6.96
C ALA A 358 -15.48 2.94 7.98
N ASN A 359 -15.19 3.14 9.27
CA ASN A 359 -15.76 2.32 10.35
C ASN A 359 -17.30 2.43 10.39
N LEU A 360 -17.88 3.62 10.21
CA LEU A 360 -19.33 3.80 10.20
C LEU A 360 -20.00 3.03 9.05
N ILE A 361 -19.44 3.11 7.83
CA ILE A 361 -19.90 2.34 6.67
C ILE A 361 -19.80 0.83 6.96
N GLU A 362 -18.69 0.36 7.54
CA GLU A 362 -18.55 -1.05 7.91
C GLU A 362 -19.61 -1.49 8.95
N TYR A 363 -19.92 -0.65 9.94
CA TYR A 363 -21.00 -0.91 10.90
C TYR A 363 -22.38 -0.92 10.25
N GLU A 364 -22.65 -0.04 9.28
CA GLU A 364 -23.91 -0.02 8.52
C GLU A 364 -24.05 -1.25 7.62
N GLU A 365 -22.98 -1.66 6.92
CA GLU A 365 -22.96 -2.90 6.12
C GLU A 365 -23.16 -4.14 6.99
N ARG A 366 -22.46 -4.24 8.13
CA ARG A 366 -22.63 -5.32 9.12
C ARG A 366 -24.05 -5.33 9.71
N TYR A 367 -24.65 -4.15 9.93
CA TYR A 367 -26.04 -4.04 10.40
C TYR A 367 -27.04 -4.52 9.34
N GLU A 368 -26.92 -4.08 8.09
CA GLU A 368 -27.79 -4.54 6.99
C GLU A 368 -27.57 -6.02 6.65
N MET A 369 -26.37 -6.56 6.85
CA MET A 369 -26.11 -8.01 6.81
C MET A 369 -26.90 -8.75 7.90
N CYS A 370 -26.71 -8.39 9.17
CA CYS A 370 -27.41 -8.99 10.31
C CYS A 370 -28.95 -8.86 10.18
N LYS A 371 -29.44 -7.73 9.70
CA LYS A 371 -30.86 -7.47 9.41
C LYS A 371 -31.39 -8.37 8.28
N ARG A 372 -30.59 -8.63 7.24
CA ARG A 372 -30.93 -9.55 6.13
C ARG A 372 -30.95 -11.00 6.60
N GLU A 373 -29.98 -11.41 7.42
CA GLU A 373 -29.94 -12.74 8.05
C GLU A 373 -31.11 -12.96 9.03
N ASN A 374 -31.48 -11.94 9.79
CA ASN A 374 -32.66 -11.96 10.66
C ASN A 374 -33.96 -12.11 9.82
N LEU A 375 -34.11 -11.34 8.74
CA LEU A 375 -35.22 -11.50 7.80
C LEU A 375 -35.24 -12.90 7.16
N GLU A 376 -34.09 -13.49 6.82
CA GLU A 376 -34.05 -14.85 6.28
C GLU A 376 -34.41 -15.91 7.32
N THR A 377 -33.90 -15.80 8.55
CA THR A 377 -34.24 -16.73 9.64
C THR A 377 -35.71 -16.62 10.04
N VAL A 378 -36.31 -15.43 10.02
CA VAL A 378 -37.78 -15.26 10.11
C VAL A 378 -38.48 -15.98 8.97
N ALA A 379 -38.06 -15.80 7.71
CA ALA A 379 -38.64 -16.49 6.56
C ALA A 379 -38.38 -18.02 6.56
N GLN A 380 -37.35 -18.51 7.25
CA GLN A 380 -37.13 -19.93 7.53
C GLN A 380 -38.10 -20.44 8.61
N LEU A 381 -38.30 -19.68 9.69
CA LEU A 381 -39.25 -20.00 10.76
C LEU A 381 -40.71 -19.97 10.29
N GLU A 382 -41.08 -19.03 9.42
CA GLU A 382 -42.41 -19.01 8.77
C GLU A 382 -42.63 -20.24 7.88
N ARG A 383 -41.62 -20.63 7.07
CA ARG A 383 -41.65 -21.86 6.28
C ARG A 383 -41.82 -23.09 7.15
N LEU A 384 -40.99 -23.24 8.19
CA LEU A 384 -41.08 -24.35 9.16
C LEU A 384 -42.43 -24.37 9.87
N THR A 385 -42.97 -23.22 10.26
CA THR A 385 -44.32 -23.12 10.88
C THR A 385 -45.40 -23.58 9.89
N GLY A 386 -45.31 -23.18 8.63
CA GLY A 386 -46.18 -23.66 7.56
C GLY A 386 -46.04 -25.16 7.28
N GLU A 387 -44.84 -25.72 7.40
CA GLU A 387 -44.59 -27.17 7.30
C GLU A 387 -45.13 -27.92 8.52
N PHE A 388 -45.00 -27.39 9.74
CA PHE A 388 -45.60 -27.96 10.95
C PHE A 388 -47.12 -27.99 10.87
N GLU A 389 -47.79 -26.94 10.40
CA GLU A 389 -49.25 -26.95 10.21
C GLU A 389 -49.68 -27.94 9.10
N ARG A 390 -48.94 -28.03 7.97
CA ARG A 390 -49.18 -29.06 6.94
C ARG A 390 -48.98 -30.48 7.46
N LEU A 391 -47.97 -30.71 8.29
CA LEU A 391 -47.68 -32.00 8.90
C LEU A 391 -48.76 -32.36 9.94
N LYS A 392 -49.26 -31.37 10.67
CA LYS A 392 -50.35 -31.50 11.64
C LYS A 392 -51.71 -31.78 10.98
N THR A 393 -52.02 -31.18 9.82
CA THR A 393 -53.16 -31.61 9.00
C THR A 393 -52.93 -33.00 8.41
N GLY A 394 -51.74 -33.29 7.88
CA GLY A 394 -51.39 -34.63 7.39
C GLY A 394 -51.48 -35.73 8.47
N PHE A 395 -51.20 -35.42 9.73
CA PHE A 395 -51.43 -36.33 10.86
C PHE A 395 -52.90 -36.50 11.22
N ALA A 396 -53.78 -35.55 10.90
CA ALA A 396 -55.23 -35.74 10.97
C ALA A 396 -55.71 -36.65 9.83
N ASP A 397 -55.26 -36.42 8.60
CA ASP A 397 -55.61 -37.24 7.43
C ASP A 397 -55.12 -38.69 7.58
N VAL A 398 -53.88 -38.89 8.05
CA VAL A 398 -53.29 -40.21 8.33
C VAL A 398 -53.95 -40.90 9.54
N ARG A 399 -54.58 -40.16 10.45
CA ARG A 399 -55.40 -40.76 11.53
C ARG A 399 -56.69 -41.40 10.97
N GLU A 400 -57.19 -40.94 9.82
CA GLU A 400 -58.34 -41.57 9.15
C GLU A 400 -57.92 -42.75 8.22
N GLN A 401 -56.75 -42.69 7.58
CA GLN A 401 -56.29 -43.73 6.63
C GLN A 401 -55.52 -44.90 7.27
N LYS A 402 -56.22 -45.73 8.05
CA LYS A 402 -55.64 -46.84 8.82
C LYS A 402 -55.46 -48.16 8.04
N ASP A 403 -54.80 -48.15 6.88
CA ASP A 403 -54.45 -49.39 6.13
C ASP A 403 -53.15 -49.35 5.29
N SER A 404 -52.37 -48.26 5.33
CA SER A 404 -51.19 -48.06 4.45
C SER A 404 -49.83 -48.37 5.10
N ASN A 405 -49.80 -48.98 6.31
CA ASN A 405 -48.64 -48.84 7.20
C ASN A 405 -47.31 -49.39 6.66
N ILE A 406 -47.29 -50.54 5.96
CA ILE A 406 -46.04 -51.12 5.42
C ILE A 406 -45.45 -50.23 4.32
N THR A 407 -46.28 -49.71 3.41
CA THR A 407 -45.84 -48.76 2.37
C THR A 407 -45.41 -47.43 2.97
N GLY A 408 -46.08 -46.99 4.04
CA GLY A 408 -45.68 -45.81 4.82
C GLY A 408 -44.35 -45.98 5.54
N GLU A 409 -44.06 -47.16 6.10
CA GLU A 409 -42.76 -47.48 6.72
C GLU A 409 -41.64 -47.59 5.68
N MET A 410 -41.90 -48.21 4.53
CA MET A 410 -40.96 -48.24 3.41
C MET A 410 -40.63 -46.82 2.92
N GLY A 411 -41.65 -45.96 2.78
CA GLY A 411 -41.48 -44.55 2.43
C GLY A 411 -40.69 -43.77 3.49
N ARG A 412 -41.03 -43.92 4.77
CA ARG A 412 -40.29 -43.30 5.89
C ARG A 412 -38.82 -43.71 5.92
N LEU A 413 -38.52 -45.00 5.71
CA LEU A 413 -37.15 -45.51 5.64
C LEU A 413 -36.40 -45.00 4.40
N GLN A 414 -37.08 -44.87 3.26
CA GLN A 414 -36.49 -44.32 2.03
C GLN A 414 -36.18 -42.81 2.18
N THR A 415 -37.08 -42.04 2.79
CA THR A 415 -36.83 -40.62 3.14
C THR A 415 -35.69 -40.49 4.15
N ALA A 416 -35.65 -41.32 5.20
CA ALA A 416 -34.57 -41.30 6.18
C ALA A 416 -33.20 -41.69 5.57
N LEU A 417 -33.18 -42.63 4.62
CA LEU A 417 -31.98 -43.00 3.87
C LEU A 417 -31.52 -41.86 2.96
N GLU A 418 -32.43 -41.14 2.29
CA GLU A 418 -32.07 -39.99 1.46
C GLU A 418 -31.57 -38.81 2.30
N GLN A 419 -32.21 -38.55 3.45
CA GLN A 419 -31.76 -37.56 4.43
C GLN A 419 -30.34 -37.90 4.93
N ALA A 420 -30.07 -39.16 5.29
CA ALA A 420 -28.74 -39.60 5.73
C ALA A 420 -27.66 -39.47 4.64
N LYS A 421 -28.01 -39.57 3.34
CA LYS A 421 -27.08 -39.23 2.25
C LYS A 421 -26.82 -37.72 2.18
N GLN A 422 -27.88 -36.91 2.23
CA GLN A 422 -27.76 -35.44 2.19
C GLN A 422 -26.93 -34.93 3.36
N ASP A 423 -27.12 -35.46 4.56
CA ASP A 423 -26.34 -35.07 5.75
C ASP A 423 -24.90 -35.57 5.70
N ARG A 424 -24.63 -36.75 5.12
CA ARG A 424 -23.26 -37.19 4.80
C ARG A 424 -22.58 -36.26 3.80
N ASP A 425 -23.30 -35.81 2.77
CA ASP A 425 -22.71 -34.97 1.72
C ASP A 425 -22.60 -33.49 2.14
N ARG A 426 -23.45 -33.02 3.07
CA ARG A 426 -23.23 -31.79 3.87
C ARG A 426 -21.97 -31.91 4.72
N LEU A 427 -21.83 -32.98 5.51
CA LEU A 427 -20.65 -33.24 6.34
C LEU A 427 -19.35 -33.29 5.51
N ARG A 428 -19.40 -33.77 4.27
CA ARG A 428 -18.28 -33.68 3.33
C ARG A 428 -17.98 -32.24 2.94
N ALA A 429 -18.97 -31.50 2.46
CA ALA A 429 -18.80 -30.09 2.10
C ALA A 429 -18.29 -29.23 3.27
N ASP A 430 -18.71 -29.54 4.51
CA ASP A 430 -18.23 -28.85 5.71
C ASP A 430 -16.80 -29.30 6.11
N VAL A 431 -16.43 -30.57 5.93
CA VAL A 431 -15.03 -31.03 6.05
C VAL A 431 -14.12 -30.38 4.99
N ASP A 432 -14.61 -30.19 3.77
CA ASP A 432 -13.87 -29.52 2.69
C ASP A 432 -13.73 -28.00 2.94
N LYS A 433 -14.74 -27.36 3.55
CA LYS A 433 -14.60 -26.00 4.10
C LYS A 433 -13.58 -25.95 5.24
N PHE A 434 -13.65 -26.86 6.21
CA PHE A 434 -12.69 -26.90 7.33
C PHE A 434 -11.26 -27.09 6.83
N ARG A 435 -11.05 -27.97 5.83
CA ARG A 435 -9.80 -28.10 5.09
C ARG A 435 -9.35 -26.74 4.52
N SER A 436 -10.20 -26.07 3.75
CA SER A 436 -9.87 -24.78 3.14
C SER A 436 -9.56 -23.69 4.18
N THR A 437 -10.22 -23.69 5.34
CA THR A 437 -9.89 -22.77 6.45
C THR A 437 -8.56 -23.13 7.13
N ILE A 438 -8.20 -24.42 7.24
CA ILE A 438 -6.89 -24.85 7.76
C ILE A 438 -5.78 -24.45 6.78
N GLU A 439 -5.98 -24.67 5.48
CA GLU A 439 -5.06 -24.24 4.42
C GLU A 439 -4.88 -22.71 4.42
N GLY A 440 -5.93 -21.94 4.69
CA GLY A 440 -5.84 -20.49 4.91
C GLY A 440 -5.06 -20.10 6.17
N ILE A 441 -5.26 -20.81 7.29
CA ILE A 441 -4.51 -20.60 8.54
C ILE A 441 -3.03 -20.96 8.37
N ASP A 442 -2.69 -22.02 7.62
CA ASP A 442 -1.30 -22.38 7.34
C ASP A 442 -0.59 -21.30 6.50
N VAL A 443 -1.29 -20.69 5.53
CA VAL A 443 -0.79 -19.52 4.78
C VAL A 443 -0.61 -18.28 5.68
N GLU A 444 -1.55 -18.03 6.59
CA GLU A 444 -1.40 -16.95 7.59
C GLU A 444 -0.20 -17.22 8.53
N LEU A 445 -0.02 -18.46 8.98
CA LEU A 445 1.13 -18.86 9.78
C LEU A 445 2.45 -18.72 9.01
N ASP A 446 2.50 -19.03 7.71
CA ASP A 446 3.72 -18.85 6.91
C ASP A 446 4.04 -17.39 6.55
N THR A 447 3.03 -16.54 6.35
CA THR A 447 3.25 -15.08 6.24
C THR A 447 3.69 -14.48 7.58
N LEU A 448 3.12 -14.90 8.71
CA LEU A 448 3.59 -14.52 10.05
C LEU A 448 5.02 -15.00 10.33
N ARG A 449 5.37 -16.24 9.94
CA ARG A 449 6.76 -16.76 10.01
C ARG A 449 7.70 -15.96 9.10
N ALA A 450 7.27 -15.54 7.91
CA ALA A 450 8.06 -14.72 7.00
C ALA A 450 8.30 -13.30 7.57
N SER A 451 7.24 -12.66 8.09
CA SER A 451 7.34 -11.37 8.79
C SER A 451 8.27 -11.45 10.00
N ASN A 452 8.15 -12.49 10.83
CA ASN A 452 9.01 -12.69 11.99
C ASN A 452 10.48 -12.94 11.60
N ARG A 453 10.75 -13.68 10.51
CA ARG A 453 12.10 -13.81 9.93
C ARG A 453 12.64 -12.46 9.44
N HIS A 454 11.83 -11.65 8.76
CA HIS A 454 12.24 -10.33 8.27
C HIS A 454 12.54 -9.37 9.42
N LEU A 455 11.67 -9.29 10.43
CA LEU A 455 11.91 -8.52 11.66
C LEU A 455 13.14 -9.03 12.42
N SER A 456 13.40 -10.35 12.45
CA SER A 456 14.62 -10.91 13.06
C SER A 456 15.89 -10.50 12.30
N GLN A 457 15.82 -10.43 10.96
CA GLN A 457 16.91 -9.93 10.12
C GLN A 457 17.10 -8.43 10.32
N GLU A 458 16.05 -7.62 10.30
CA GLU A 458 16.10 -6.18 10.55
C GLU A 458 16.68 -5.86 11.93
N ASN A 459 16.25 -6.57 12.98
CA ASN A 459 16.85 -6.45 14.31
C ASN A 459 18.34 -6.84 14.33
N ALA A 460 18.77 -7.85 13.57
CA ALA A 460 20.18 -8.22 13.45
C ALA A 460 21.00 -7.19 12.64
N GLU A 461 20.41 -6.58 11.61
CA GLU A 461 21.03 -5.50 10.83
C GLU A 461 21.15 -4.22 11.65
N LEU A 462 20.12 -3.86 12.43
CA LEU A 462 20.12 -2.74 13.38
C LEU A 462 21.11 -2.97 14.53
N LEU A 463 21.17 -4.16 15.11
CA LEU A 463 22.23 -4.54 16.06
C LEU A 463 23.61 -4.38 15.42
N GLY A 464 23.80 -4.86 14.19
CA GLY A 464 25.04 -4.65 13.45
C GLY A 464 25.37 -3.18 13.17
N VAL A 465 24.37 -2.30 12.98
CA VAL A 465 24.57 -0.84 12.89
C VAL A 465 25.01 -0.27 14.23
N ILE A 466 24.40 -0.70 15.33
CA ILE A 466 24.74 -0.28 16.70
C ILE A 466 26.16 -0.74 17.07
N ASP A 467 26.51 -1.99 16.78
CA ASP A 467 27.85 -2.54 17.02
C ASP A 467 28.90 -1.77 16.20
N ARG A 468 28.66 -1.52 14.90
CA ARG A 468 29.56 -0.69 14.07
C ARG A 468 29.67 0.75 14.57
N ALA A 469 28.60 1.33 15.12
CA ALA A 469 28.62 2.65 15.74
C ALA A 469 29.40 2.67 17.08
N GLY A 470 29.48 1.53 17.77
CA GLY A 470 30.34 1.33 18.95
C GLY A 470 31.82 1.13 18.57
N GLU A 471 32.11 0.24 17.62
CA GLU A 471 33.48 -0.07 17.17
C GLU A 471 34.18 1.12 16.49
N GLY A 472 33.41 1.95 15.75
CA GLY A 472 33.92 3.17 15.13
C GLY A 472 34.48 4.21 16.11
N GLY A 473 34.17 4.10 17.41
CA GLY A 473 34.74 4.95 18.45
C GLY A 473 36.12 4.53 18.97
N ASN A 474 36.66 3.37 18.57
CA ASN A 474 37.80 2.75 19.25
C ASN A 474 38.91 2.20 18.35
N THR A 475 38.93 2.54 17.04
CA THR A 475 39.87 1.98 16.04
C THR A 475 40.71 3.02 15.28
N ILE A 476 40.87 4.24 15.83
CA ILE A 476 41.75 5.30 15.28
C ILE A 476 42.85 5.65 16.28
N SER A 477 43.71 4.68 16.62
CA SER A 477 44.80 4.88 17.60
C SER A 477 46.07 4.05 17.39
N ASP A 478 46.28 3.44 16.23
CA ASP A 478 47.52 2.72 15.90
C ASP A 478 47.78 2.70 14.38
N HIS A 479 49.01 2.38 13.97
CA HIS A 479 49.51 2.29 12.58
C HIS A 479 49.57 3.63 11.81
N GLY A 480 50.62 4.41 12.08
CA GLY A 480 51.09 5.43 11.15
C GLY A 480 52.41 5.01 10.48
N ASP A 481 52.58 5.29 9.18
CA ASP A 481 53.91 5.57 8.64
C ASP A 481 53.91 6.47 7.38
N THR A 482 54.58 7.62 7.51
CA THR A 482 55.33 8.41 6.51
C THR A 482 54.97 8.39 5.01
N VAL A 483 54.25 9.44 4.53
CA VAL A 483 54.69 10.37 3.45
C VAL A 483 54.06 11.76 3.71
N ALA A 484 54.80 12.86 3.52
CA ALA A 484 54.34 14.21 3.84
C ALA A 484 54.01 15.09 2.61
N TYR A 485 52.85 15.77 2.63
CA TYR A 485 52.50 16.89 1.75
C TYR A 485 51.84 18.04 2.56
N PRO A 486 52.52 19.18 2.81
CA PRO A 486 52.11 20.16 3.84
C PRO A 486 50.94 21.12 3.49
N SER A 487 49.93 20.71 2.70
CA SER A 487 48.91 21.65 2.21
C SER A 487 47.46 21.13 2.22
N THR A 488 47.20 19.93 2.77
CA THR A 488 45.85 19.35 2.85
C THR A 488 45.33 19.17 4.28
N LEU A 489 46.19 19.13 5.31
CA LEU A 489 45.78 18.89 6.70
C LEU A 489 44.76 19.93 7.18
N SER A 490 45.06 21.23 7.09
CA SER A 490 44.21 22.29 7.66
C SER A 490 42.75 22.27 7.16
N LEU A 491 42.50 21.88 5.90
CA LEU A 491 41.14 21.74 5.37
C LEU A 491 40.46 20.43 5.79
N ALA A 492 41.24 19.36 6.00
CA ALA A 492 40.73 18.09 6.54
C ALA A 492 40.41 18.20 8.04
N GLU A 493 41.29 18.84 8.83
CA GLU A 493 41.12 19.12 10.26
C GLU A 493 39.90 20.03 10.50
N MET A 494 39.75 21.10 9.70
CA MET A 494 38.59 22.01 9.79
C MET A 494 37.28 21.33 9.39
N ARG A 495 37.32 20.38 8.44
CA ARG A 495 36.14 19.56 8.07
C ARG A 495 35.82 18.50 9.12
N ALA A 496 36.82 17.88 9.75
CA ALA A 496 36.62 16.95 10.85
C ALA A 496 35.97 17.66 12.04
N ALA A 497 36.52 18.81 12.47
CA ALA A 497 35.94 19.62 13.53
C ALA A 497 34.50 20.06 13.23
N ALA A 498 34.19 20.49 11.99
CA ALA A 498 32.83 20.85 11.61
C ALA A 498 31.85 19.65 11.59
N VAL A 499 32.34 18.43 11.30
CA VAL A 499 31.54 17.20 11.40
C VAL A 499 31.36 16.78 12.86
N ASP A 500 32.38 16.91 13.70
CA ASP A 500 32.30 16.61 15.13
C ASP A 500 31.37 17.58 15.87
N ASP A 501 31.42 18.89 15.57
CA ASP A 501 30.48 19.89 16.08
C ASP A 501 29.03 19.58 15.63
N LEU A 502 28.82 19.23 14.36
CA LEU A 502 27.50 18.84 13.86
C LEU A 502 27.00 17.54 14.52
N HIS A 503 27.89 16.58 14.74
CA HIS A 503 27.58 15.35 15.47
C HIS A 503 27.32 15.60 16.97
N HIS A 504 27.94 16.61 17.57
CA HIS A 504 27.67 17.04 18.95
C HIS A 504 26.28 17.70 19.04
N GLN A 505 25.97 18.63 18.14
CA GLN A 505 24.66 19.29 18.05
C GLN A 505 23.54 18.28 17.82
N LEU A 506 23.73 17.34 16.88
CA LEU A 506 22.76 16.27 16.61
C LEU A 506 22.55 15.33 17.82
N ARG A 507 23.60 15.07 18.61
CA ARG A 507 23.47 14.30 19.88
C ARG A 507 22.68 15.06 20.93
N GLU A 508 22.88 16.37 21.05
CA GLU A 508 22.10 17.22 21.96
C GLU A 508 20.64 17.35 21.51
N GLU A 509 20.38 17.50 20.21
CA GLU A 509 19.03 17.49 19.65
C GLU A 509 18.33 16.15 19.89
N ILE A 510 19.00 15.02 19.64
CA ILE A 510 18.47 13.68 19.95
C ILE A 510 18.17 13.54 21.45
N ALA A 511 19.03 14.05 22.34
CA ALA A 511 18.78 14.01 23.79
C ALA A 511 17.58 14.88 24.20
N MET A 512 17.43 16.08 23.62
CA MET A 512 16.27 16.96 23.84
C MET A 512 14.97 16.35 23.29
N LEU A 513 15.02 15.69 22.13
CA LEU A 513 13.87 14.97 21.56
C LEU A 513 13.50 13.74 22.39
N GLN A 514 14.48 13.01 22.93
CA GLN A 514 14.25 11.89 23.85
C GLN A 514 13.59 12.34 25.15
N GLU A 515 14.06 13.44 25.76
CA GLU A 515 13.44 13.99 26.98
C GLU A 515 12.06 14.59 26.69
N ARG A 516 11.85 15.26 25.55
CA ARG A 516 10.52 15.71 25.09
C ARG A 516 9.57 14.53 24.93
N ASN A 517 10.01 13.43 24.32
CA ASN A 517 9.20 12.21 24.18
C ASN A 517 8.92 11.55 25.54
N ARG A 518 9.89 11.55 26.47
CA ARG A 518 9.69 11.08 27.85
C ARG A 518 8.60 11.90 28.56
N LEU A 519 8.64 13.22 28.42
CA LEU A 519 7.65 14.14 28.99
C LEU A 519 6.27 13.98 28.34
N LEU A 520 6.18 13.82 27.01
CA LEU A 520 4.90 13.56 26.32
C LEU A 520 4.26 12.21 26.71
N VAL A 521 5.07 11.18 26.97
CA VAL A 521 4.60 9.90 27.52
C VAL A 521 4.13 10.06 28.97
N GLU A 522 4.82 10.86 29.77
CA GLU A 522 4.43 11.17 31.15
C GLU A 522 3.15 12.02 31.22
N GLU A 523 3.00 13.02 30.34
CA GLU A 523 1.77 13.80 30.15
C GLU A 523 0.61 12.91 29.70
N SER A 524 0.83 12.04 28.71
CA SER A 524 -0.18 11.07 28.25
C SER A 524 -0.61 10.11 29.37
N ARG A 525 0.33 9.70 30.24
CA ARG A 525 0.06 8.89 31.43
C ARG A 525 -0.80 9.66 32.43
N LEU A 526 -0.45 10.92 32.70
CA LEU A 526 -1.19 11.81 33.62
C LEU A 526 -2.59 12.14 33.08
N LEU A 527 -2.75 12.40 31.79
CA LEU A 527 -4.06 12.59 31.15
C LEU A 527 -4.93 11.33 31.23
N SER A 528 -4.34 10.14 31.08
CA SER A 528 -5.04 8.87 31.30
C SER A 528 -5.48 8.70 32.76
N GLU A 529 -4.61 9.05 33.71
CA GLU A 529 -4.87 9.00 35.16
C GLU A 529 -5.95 10.02 35.59
N VAL A 530 -5.92 11.24 35.03
CA VAL A 530 -6.96 12.27 35.19
C VAL A 530 -8.30 11.84 34.58
N ASN A 531 -8.31 11.28 33.36
CA ASN A 531 -9.53 10.77 32.73
C ASN A 531 -10.12 9.58 33.52
N ALA A 532 -9.29 8.70 34.09
CA ALA A 532 -9.74 7.66 35.00
C ALA A 532 -10.32 8.25 36.30
N HIS A 533 -9.75 9.34 36.82
CA HIS A 533 -10.28 10.03 37.99
C HIS A 533 -11.60 10.76 37.71
N LEU A 534 -11.72 11.43 36.55
CA LEU A 534 -12.95 12.09 36.08
C LEU A 534 -14.07 11.05 35.89
N LYS A 535 -13.81 9.95 35.18
CA LYS A 535 -14.79 8.87 35.01
C LYS A 535 -15.22 8.26 36.35
N LYS A 536 -14.29 8.08 37.29
CA LYS A 536 -14.59 7.63 38.65
C LYS A 536 -15.42 8.66 39.42
N GLN A 537 -15.17 9.96 39.21
CA GLN A 537 -15.96 11.04 39.77
C GLN A 537 -17.38 11.05 39.18
N GLU A 538 -17.55 11.01 37.86
CA GLU A 538 -18.84 10.85 37.16
C GLU A 538 -19.61 9.63 37.67
N GLU A 539 -18.94 8.49 37.87
CA GLU A 539 -19.54 7.33 38.50
C GLU A 539 -20.01 7.60 39.94
N THR A 540 -19.25 8.34 40.75
CA THR A 540 -19.70 8.72 42.10
C THR A 540 -20.81 9.77 42.09
N ASP A 541 -20.80 10.71 41.14
CA ASP A 541 -21.79 11.77 41.03
C ASP A 541 -23.10 11.23 40.43
N SER A 542 -23.02 10.28 39.50
CA SER A 542 -24.16 9.46 39.05
C SER A 542 -24.74 8.62 40.19
N LYS A 543 -23.90 7.98 41.02
CA LYS A 543 -24.37 7.26 42.23
C LYS A 543 -24.97 8.21 43.27
N LYS A 544 -24.45 9.44 43.44
CA LYS A 544 -25.08 10.49 44.26
C LYS A 544 -26.41 10.94 43.65
N LEU A 545 -26.52 11.08 42.33
CA LEU A 545 -27.74 11.47 41.64
C LEU A 545 -28.83 10.39 41.80
N GLN A 546 -28.49 9.12 41.61
CA GLN A 546 -29.38 7.98 41.87
C GLN A 546 -29.83 7.94 43.35
N LEU A 547 -28.92 8.16 44.31
CA LEU A 547 -29.28 8.24 45.73
C LEU A 547 -30.10 9.50 46.07
N LEU A 548 -29.94 10.60 45.33
CA LEU A 548 -30.78 11.79 45.45
C LEU A 548 -32.16 11.57 44.83
N GLU A 549 -32.26 10.86 43.72
CA GLU A 549 -33.51 10.51 43.04
C GLU A 549 -34.30 9.46 43.83
N GLU A 550 -33.64 8.43 44.36
CA GLU A 550 -34.21 7.50 45.35
C GLU A 550 -34.66 8.26 46.60
N LYS A 551 -33.84 9.19 47.13
CA LYS A 551 -34.22 10.04 48.26
C LYS A 551 -35.38 10.97 47.93
N ILE A 552 -35.51 11.47 46.69
CA ILE A 552 -36.67 12.25 46.24
C ILE A 552 -37.89 11.33 46.17
N ALA A 553 -37.82 10.16 45.54
CA ALA A 553 -38.91 9.19 45.49
C ALA A 553 -39.34 8.69 46.89
N LEU A 554 -38.40 8.56 47.82
CA LEU A 554 -38.66 8.26 49.24
C LEU A 554 -39.23 9.47 49.99
N LEU A 555 -38.81 10.71 49.69
CA LEU A 555 -39.41 11.93 50.23
C LEU A 555 -40.79 12.21 49.63
N GLU A 556 -41.07 11.79 48.40
CA GLU A 556 -42.39 11.87 47.76
C GLU A 556 -43.32 10.78 48.28
N ASN A 557 -42.84 9.54 48.46
CA ASN A 557 -43.57 8.53 49.22
C ASN A 557 -43.82 8.98 50.66
N HIS A 558 -42.81 9.54 51.34
CA HIS A 558 -42.99 10.10 52.68
C HIS A 558 -43.90 11.34 52.64
N ARG A 559 -43.95 12.13 51.57
CA ARG A 559 -44.88 13.26 51.42
C ARG A 559 -46.31 12.80 51.14
N GLU A 560 -46.52 11.75 50.35
CA GLU A 560 -47.82 11.09 50.20
C GLU A 560 -48.27 10.47 51.53
N VAL A 561 -47.40 9.70 52.19
CA VAL A 561 -47.68 9.09 53.49
C VAL A 561 -47.92 10.16 54.54
N SER A 562 -47.16 11.26 54.56
CA SER A 562 -47.37 12.44 55.41
C SER A 562 -48.59 13.26 55.03
N LEU A 563 -49.04 13.27 53.77
CA LEU A 563 -50.32 13.89 53.39
C LEU A 563 -51.49 13.01 53.85
N ARG A 564 -51.41 11.69 53.67
CA ARG A 564 -52.34 10.69 54.22
C ARG A 564 -52.33 10.66 55.77
N LYS A 565 -51.20 11.00 56.40
CA LYS A 565 -51.06 11.21 57.86
C LYS A 565 -51.62 12.56 58.28
N LEU A 566 -51.30 13.67 57.62
CA LEU A 566 -51.83 15.01 57.94
C LEU A 566 -53.34 15.08 57.75
N GLN A 567 -53.92 14.36 56.78
CA GLN A 567 -55.36 14.14 56.66
C GLN A 567 -55.99 13.36 57.85
N LYS A 568 -55.17 12.71 58.69
CA LYS A 568 -55.56 12.02 59.93
C LYS A 568 -55.05 12.68 61.22
N GLU A 569 -54.03 13.53 61.12
CA GLU A 569 -53.24 14.07 62.25
C GLU A 569 -53.35 15.60 62.36
N ASN A 570 -54.13 16.26 61.50
CA ASN A 570 -54.64 17.63 61.69
C ASN A 570 -55.70 17.72 62.82
N SER A 571 -55.46 16.96 63.89
CA SER A 571 -56.26 16.80 65.10
C SER A 571 -55.38 16.56 66.35
N ALA A 572 -54.07 16.81 66.26
CA ALA A 572 -53.12 16.78 67.37
C ALA A 572 -52.12 17.94 67.24
N GLU A 573 -51.68 18.51 68.35
CA GLU A 573 -50.98 19.81 68.39
C GLU A 573 -49.44 19.75 68.32
N LYS A 574 -48.87 20.95 68.15
CA LYS A 574 -47.46 21.34 68.11
C LYS A 574 -46.62 20.88 69.32
N SER A 575 -45.29 21.04 69.14
CA SER A 575 -44.19 20.97 70.13
C SER A 575 -43.52 19.59 70.23
N GLN A 576 -42.22 19.44 70.48
CA GLN A 576 -41.31 20.30 71.27
C GLN A 576 -39.85 20.28 70.72
N ILE A 577 -38.89 20.90 71.44
CA ILE A 577 -37.50 21.19 71.01
C ILE A 577 -36.47 20.54 71.97
N ALA A 578 -35.21 20.39 71.51
CA ALA A 578 -33.98 20.06 72.26
C ALA A 578 -33.71 18.53 72.45
N THR A 579 -32.48 18.04 72.70
CA THR A 579 -31.16 18.67 72.97
C THR A 579 -30.00 17.68 72.71
N THR A 580 -28.80 18.15 72.31
CA THR A 580 -27.49 17.55 72.69
C THR A 580 -26.32 18.51 72.40
N GLN A 581 -25.18 18.34 73.11
CA GLN A 581 -23.95 19.14 72.95
C GLN A 581 -22.90 18.40 72.08
N PRO A 582 -22.06 19.11 71.32
CA PRO A 582 -20.88 18.55 70.65
C PRO A 582 -19.59 18.69 71.49
N ASN A 583 -18.57 17.89 71.20
CA ASN A 583 -17.23 17.99 71.80
C ASN A 583 -16.48 19.23 71.26
N THR A 584 -15.80 19.98 72.12
CA THR A 584 -15.15 21.25 71.76
C THR A 584 -14.04 21.12 70.70
N ASP A 585 -13.35 19.99 70.69
CA ASP A 585 -12.10 19.85 69.93
C ASP A 585 -12.39 19.46 68.47
N GLU A 586 -13.38 18.57 68.26
CA GLU A 586 -13.97 18.30 66.95
C GLU A 586 -14.64 19.56 66.37
N VAL A 587 -15.33 20.36 67.21
CA VAL A 587 -15.91 21.64 66.79
C VAL A 587 -14.82 22.62 66.36
N SER A 588 -13.68 22.69 67.05
CA SER A 588 -12.58 23.58 66.67
C SER A 588 -12.00 23.19 65.30
N ALA A 589 -11.73 21.90 65.07
CA ALA A 589 -11.25 21.40 63.78
C ALA A 589 -12.26 21.63 62.64
N LEU A 590 -13.54 21.32 62.88
CA LEU A 590 -14.62 21.57 61.92
C LEU A 590 -14.87 23.07 61.68
N THR A 591 -14.63 23.94 62.66
CA THR A 591 -14.77 25.40 62.50
C THR A 591 -13.65 25.96 61.64
N GLU A 592 -12.42 25.46 61.79
CA GLU A 592 -11.29 25.88 60.96
C GLU A 592 -11.44 25.36 59.52
N GLN A 593 -11.82 24.07 59.36
CA GLN A 593 -12.09 23.48 58.04
C GLN A 593 -13.32 24.11 57.35
N LEU A 594 -14.33 24.53 58.11
CA LEU A 594 -15.46 25.31 57.59
C LEU A 594 -15.05 26.75 57.24
N ARG A 595 -14.14 27.38 58.00
CA ARG A 595 -13.57 28.71 57.66
C ARG A 595 -12.77 28.64 56.36
N GLU A 596 -11.94 27.62 56.20
CA GLU A 596 -11.16 27.35 54.98
C GLU A 596 -12.10 27.08 53.78
N ALA A 597 -13.10 26.21 53.95
CA ALA A 597 -14.11 25.95 52.92
C ALA A 597 -14.96 27.19 52.57
N LEU A 598 -15.23 28.07 53.53
CA LEU A 598 -15.92 29.35 53.29
C LEU A 598 -15.01 30.38 52.62
N ALA A 599 -13.70 30.39 52.91
CA ALA A 599 -12.73 31.24 52.21
C ALA A 599 -12.55 30.78 50.75
N ALA A 600 -12.40 29.48 50.52
CA ALA A 600 -12.36 28.90 49.17
C ALA A 600 -13.68 29.13 48.40
N ASN A 601 -14.84 29.06 49.06
CA ASN A 601 -16.11 29.46 48.44
C ASN A 601 -16.16 30.97 48.16
N ALA A 602 -15.62 31.84 49.02
CA ALA A 602 -15.58 33.27 48.79
C ALA A 602 -14.73 33.62 47.57
N GLU A 603 -13.54 33.03 47.46
CA GLU A 603 -12.65 33.15 46.29
C GLU A 603 -13.31 32.60 45.02
N LYS A 604 -13.97 31.43 45.10
CA LYS A 604 -14.78 30.87 44.00
C LYS A 604 -15.96 31.77 43.62
N THR A 605 -16.62 32.44 44.57
CA THR A 605 -17.66 33.43 44.23
C THR A 605 -17.09 34.69 43.60
N GLU A 606 -15.92 35.16 44.01
CA GLU A 606 -15.25 36.31 43.39
C GLU A 606 -14.76 35.97 41.96
N GLU A 607 -14.29 34.74 41.73
CA GLU A 607 -13.99 34.19 40.40
C GLU A 607 -15.27 34.10 39.53
N CYS A 608 -16.37 33.55 40.05
CA CYS A 608 -17.65 33.52 39.35
C CYS A 608 -18.24 34.92 39.10
N GLU A 609 -18.00 35.89 39.97
CA GLU A 609 -18.47 37.27 39.82
C GLU A 609 -17.62 38.04 38.80
N LYS A 610 -16.31 37.78 38.73
CA LYS A 610 -15.44 38.25 37.62
C LYS A 610 -15.84 37.64 36.29
N LEU A 611 -16.12 36.33 36.23
CA LEU A 611 -16.60 35.66 35.03
C LEU A 611 -17.97 36.17 34.58
N ARG A 612 -18.86 36.51 35.53
CA ARG A 612 -20.13 37.21 35.23
C ARG A 612 -19.89 38.61 34.70
N GLN A 613 -19.04 39.41 35.35
CA GLN A 613 -18.69 40.75 34.88
C GLN A 613 -18.13 40.71 33.45
N GLN A 614 -17.26 39.75 33.15
CA GLN A 614 -16.72 39.52 31.80
C GLN A 614 -17.81 39.08 30.81
N ALA A 615 -18.77 38.24 31.21
CA ALA A 615 -19.91 37.86 30.38
C ALA A 615 -20.86 39.04 30.12
N ASP A 616 -21.19 39.83 31.13
CA ASP A 616 -21.99 41.05 31.03
C ASP A 616 -21.30 42.10 30.13
N ASP A 617 -19.97 42.23 30.20
CA ASP A 617 -19.21 43.16 29.37
C ASP A 617 -19.09 42.67 27.91
N LEU A 618 -18.97 41.36 27.68
CA LEU A 618 -19.11 40.76 26.35
C LEU A 618 -20.55 40.89 25.80
N GLU A 619 -21.59 40.80 26.64
CA GLU A 619 -22.97 41.07 26.22
C GLU A 619 -23.17 42.55 25.88
N LYS A 620 -22.52 43.48 26.59
CA LYS A 620 -22.47 44.91 26.22
C LYS A 620 -21.73 45.14 24.91
N GLU A 621 -20.67 44.40 24.62
CA GLU A 621 -19.97 44.46 23.34
C GLU A 621 -20.81 43.89 22.19
N VAL A 622 -21.43 42.73 22.39
CA VAL A 622 -22.35 42.10 21.42
C VAL A 622 -23.59 42.97 21.17
N THR A 623 -24.14 43.63 22.19
CA THR A 623 -25.27 44.57 22.00
C THR A 623 -24.85 45.89 21.36
N GLN A 624 -23.63 46.37 21.60
CA GLN A 624 -23.06 47.50 20.85
C GLN A 624 -22.78 47.14 19.39
N MET A 625 -22.22 45.95 19.12
CA MET A 625 -22.00 45.43 17.76
C MET A 625 -23.32 45.21 17.02
N ASN A 626 -24.35 44.66 17.68
CA ASN A 626 -25.70 44.57 17.12
C ASN A 626 -26.34 45.96 16.89
N SER A 627 -26.10 46.93 17.77
CA SER A 627 -26.52 48.33 17.55
C SER A 627 -25.82 48.96 16.34
N HIS A 628 -24.52 48.70 16.17
CA HIS A 628 -23.77 49.11 14.98
C HIS A 628 -24.28 48.43 13.71
N TYR A 629 -24.58 47.12 13.76
CA TYR A 629 -25.16 46.37 12.66
C TYR A 629 -26.57 46.86 12.29
N VAL A 630 -27.41 47.18 13.29
CA VAL A 630 -28.71 47.82 13.06
C VAL A 630 -28.55 49.22 12.46
N GLN A 631 -27.59 50.03 12.92
CA GLN A 631 -27.30 51.33 12.28
C GLN A 631 -26.75 51.20 10.86
N ILE A 632 -26.00 50.13 10.56
CA ILE A 632 -25.57 49.81 9.18
C ILE A 632 -26.79 49.43 8.35
N LEU A 633 -27.67 48.54 8.83
CA LEU A 633 -28.93 48.20 8.14
C LEU A 633 -29.88 49.39 7.99
N GLU A 634 -29.91 50.34 8.92
CA GLU A 634 -30.68 51.59 8.80
C GLU A 634 -30.03 52.58 7.82
N LYS A 635 -28.69 52.62 7.73
CA LYS A 635 -27.96 53.35 6.69
C LYS A 635 -28.16 52.71 5.31
N ASP A 636 -28.16 51.39 5.20
CA ASP A 636 -28.45 50.66 3.97
C ASP A 636 -29.91 50.83 3.54
N ARG A 637 -30.86 50.82 4.48
CA ARG A 637 -32.25 51.18 4.20
C ARG A 637 -32.40 52.64 3.79
N SER A 638 -31.63 53.54 4.38
CA SER A 638 -31.61 54.96 4.01
C SER A 638 -30.97 55.18 2.64
N LEU A 639 -29.88 54.49 2.33
CA LEU A 639 -29.23 54.45 1.02
C LEU A 639 -30.17 53.87 -0.04
N ASN A 640 -30.84 52.75 0.25
CA ASN A 640 -31.85 52.18 -0.66
C ASN A 640 -33.04 53.12 -0.85
N LEU A 641 -33.52 53.81 0.20
CA LEU A 641 -34.58 54.81 0.09
C LEU A 641 -34.12 56.08 -0.67
N ILE A 642 -32.84 56.45 -0.58
CA ILE A 642 -32.22 57.52 -1.37
C ILE A 642 -32.06 57.07 -2.83
N ASN A 643 -31.67 55.82 -3.08
CA ASN A 643 -31.51 55.23 -4.42
C ASN A 643 -32.87 55.02 -5.12
N GLU A 644 -33.90 54.65 -4.36
CA GLU A 644 -35.30 54.59 -4.82
C GLU A 644 -35.85 56.01 -5.12
N LYS A 645 -35.42 57.03 -4.35
CA LYS A 645 -35.72 58.44 -4.66
C LYS A 645 -34.93 58.97 -5.87
N LEU A 646 -33.68 58.55 -6.06
CA LEU A 646 -32.86 58.86 -7.24
C LEU A 646 -33.45 58.23 -8.50
N SER A 647 -33.92 56.99 -8.37
CA SER A 647 -34.62 56.25 -9.42
C SER A 647 -35.99 56.87 -9.77
N ARG A 648 -36.63 57.58 -8.83
CA ARG A 648 -37.79 58.46 -9.08
C ARG A 648 -37.42 59.91 -9.47
N ALA A 649 -36.14 60.19 -9.73
CA ALA A 649 -35.63 61.53 -10.04
C ALA A 649 -34.82 61.60 -11.36
N GLN A 650 -35.22 60.80 -12.34
CA GLN A 650 -34.96 61.08 -13.76
C GLN A 650 -36.29 61.32 -14.49
N PRO A 651 -36.32 62.23 -15.49
CA PRO A 651 -37.59 62.66 -16.09
C PRO A 651 -38.10 61.67 -17.14
N GLU A 652 -39.18 60.95 -16.81
CA GLU A 652 -40.00 60.26 -17.82
C GLU A 652 -40.81 61.29 -18.63
N SER A 653 -40.24 61.73 -19.76
CA SER A 653 -40.97 62.49 -20.79
C SER A 653 -41.47 61.55 -21.88
N ASN A 654 -42.80 61.52 -22.07
CA ASN A 654 -43.56 60.66 -22.99
C ASN A 654 -43.59 59.19 -22.52
N ASP A 655 -44.72 58.47 -22.45
CA ASP A 655 -45.95 58.57 -23.24
C ASP A 655 -47.25 58.41 -22.40
N LEU A 656 -48.26 59.25 -22.67
CA LEU A 656 -49.68 58.89 -22.47
C LEU A 656 -50.56 59.59 -23.52
N ALA A 657 -51.11 58.79 -24.44
CA ALA A 657 -52.13 59.21 -25.41
C ALA A 657 -53.34 58.25 -25.35
N TYR A 658 -54.48 58.71 -25.87
CA TYR A 658 -55.77 58.00 -26.02
C TYR A 658 -56.62 57.73 -24.75
N ASN A 659 -57.51 58.68 -24.46
CA ASN A 659 -58.98 58.51 -24.45
C ASN A 659 -59.60 59.92 -24.47
N VAL A 660 -60.11 60.47 -25.58
CA VAL A 660 -61.36 60.15 -26.32
C VAL A 660 -62.62 60.75 -25.67
N GLU A 661 -63.10 61.85 -26.29
CA GLU A 661 -64.45 62.45 -26.27
C GLU A 661 -65.02 63.10 -24.98
N PRO A 662 -65.98 64.07 -25.09
CA PRO A 662 -66.23 65.05 -26.18
C PRO A 662 -66.56 66.50 -25.67
N VAL A 663 -67.10 67.36 -26.57
CA VAL A 663 -67.87 68.63 -26.33
C VAL A 663 -67.08 69.96 -26.15
N PRO A 664 -67.33 71.03 -26.94
CA PRO A 664 -67.77 71.10 -28.35
C PRO A 664 -67.10 72.21 -29.23
N GLU A 665 -67.30 72.09 -30.55
CA GLU A 665 -67.45 73.11 -31.63
C GLU A 665 -67.71 74.59 -31.19
N VAL A 666 -67.35 75.71 -31.89
CA VAL A 666 -67.04 76.02 -33.32
C VAL A 666 -66.66 77.54 -33.45
N PRO A 667 -66.10 78.12 -34.55
CA PRO A 667 -65.27 77.63 -35.68
C PRO A 667 -64.00 78.50 -35.97
N ASP A 668 -63.28 78.19 -37.06
CA ASP A 668 -62.28 79.05 -37.73
C ASP A 668 -62.87 80.34 -38.37
N GLN A 669 -61.98 81.30 -38.68
CA GLN A 669 -62.11 82.10 -39.91
C GLN A 669 -60.75 82.53 -40.47
N SER A 670 -60.56 82.38 -41.79
CA SER A 670 -59.37 82.82 -42.51
C SER A 670 -59.69 83.33 -43.92
N MET A 671 -58.83 84.22 -44.42
CA MET A 671 -58.62 84.59 -45.83
C MET A 671 -59.72 85.39 -46.60
N LEU A 672 -59.23 86.38 -47.36
CA LEU A 672 -59.86 87.07 -48.51
C LEU A 672 -61.08 87.98 -48.15
N ASP A 673 -61.52 88.93 -48.99
CA ASP A 673 -61.14 89.27 -50.38
C ASP A 673 -61.13 90.80 -50.63
N GLY A 674 -60.64 91.25 -51.79
CA GLY A 674 -60.53 92.67 -52.15
C GLY A 674 -61.59 93.19 -53.15
N SER A 675 -62.29 94.27 -52.80
CA SER A 675 -63.09 95.12 -53.69
C SER A 675 -63.31 96.50 -53.04
N GLY A 676 -63.63 97.59 -53.75
CA GLY A 676 -63.85 97.77 -55.18
C GLY A 676 -64.84 98.93 -55.40
N GLU A 677 -64.33 100.06 -55.90
CA GLU A 677 -64.95 101.39 -56.10
C GLU A 677 -66.47 101.51 -56.42
N GLU A 678 -67.13 102.51 -55.80
CA GLU A 678 -68.05 103.52 -56.40
C GLU A 678 -68.41 104.56 -55.28
N LEU A 679 -68.27 105.89 -55.40
CA LEU A 679 -68.98 106.90 -56.24
C LEU A 679 -70.52 106.82 -56.12
N CYS A 680 -71.32 107.90 -55.99
CA CYS A 680 -71.07 109.33 -56.24
C CYS A 680 -72.08 110.26 -55.48
N ASP A 681 -71.93 111.58 -55.64
CA ASP A 681 -72.92 112.66 -55.58
C ASP A 681 -73.78 112.95 -54.32
N THR A 682 -73.74 114.22 -53.86
CA THR A 682 -74.83 115.18 -54.19
C THR A 682 -74.50 116.65 -53.87
N THR A 683 -74.78 117.54 -54.83
CA THR A 683 -75.14 118.99 -54.74
C THR A 683 -74.48 119.90 -53.67
N SER A 684 -73.67 120.93 -53.98
CA SER A 684 -73.91 122.15 -54.81
C SER A 684 -74.68 123.30 -54.06
N PRO A 685 -74.73 124.58 -54.53
CA PRO A 685 -74.25 125.70 -53.67
C PRO A 685 -75.20 126.91 -53.51
N LYS A 686 -74.82 127.88 -52.64
CA LYS A 686 -75.20 129.32 -52.57
C LYS A 686 -74.67 129.92 -51.24
N SER A 687 -74.43 131.23 -51.05
CA SER A 687 -74.31 132.37 -51.98
C SER A 687 -73.64 133.58 -51.30
N ASN A 688 -73.15 134.50 -52.12
CA ASN A 688 -73.11 135.98 -52.01
C ASN A 688 -73.45 136.62 -50.64
N ASN A 689 -72.64 137.49 -50.04
CA ASN A 689 -72.12 138.80 -50.53
C ASN A 689 -73.19 139.91 -50.63
N GLU A 690 -72.72 141.16 -50.43
CA GLU A 690 -73.38 142.47 -50.61
C GLU A 690 -74.24 143.07 -49.48
N GLN A 691 -73.71 144.11 -48.85
CA GLN A 691 -74.27 145.48 -48.64
C GLN A 691 -73.33 146.22 -47.68
N SER A 692 -72.58 147.28 -48.02
CA SER A 692 -72.79 148.43 -48.92
C SER A 692 -73.90 149.37 -48.48
N SER A 693 -73.52 150.49 -47.85
CA SER A 693 -74.33 151.71 -47.68
C SER A 693 -73.47 152.88 -47.17
N VAL A 694 -73.33 153.95 -47.97
CA VAL A 694 -72.80 155.26 -47.54
C VAL A 694 -73.85 156.32 -47.84
N LEU A 695 -74.15 157.20 -46.87
CA LEU A 695 -75.14 158.28 -46.97
C LEU A 695 -74.76 159.48 -46.08
N ALA A 696 -75.24 160.71 -46.28
CA ALA A 696 -75.31 161.57 -47.47
C ALA A 696 -75.97 162.93 -47.10
N HIS A 697 -75.61 164.01 -47.81
CA HIS A 697 -76.31 165.33 -47.83
C HIS A 697 -76.30 166.13 -46.48
N ASP A 698 -76.46 167.46 -46.39
CA ASP A 698 -76.63 168.60 -47.34
C ASP A 698 -76.35 169.96 -46.59
N VAL A 699 -76.24 171.21 -47.12
CA VAL A 699 -76.31 171.79 -48.48
C VAL A 699 -75.72 173.24 -48.53
N LYS A 700 -75.18 173.68 -49.69
CA LYS A 700 -75.03 175.10 -50.20
C LYS A 700 -74.18 176.15 -49.43
N PRO A 701 -73.76 177.28 -50.08
CA PRO A 701 -73.72 177.59 -51.53
C PRO A 701 -72.37 178.13 -52.09
N GLU A 702 -72.15 177.88 -53.39
CA GLU A 702 -71.48 178.73 -54.41
C GLU A 702 -70.14 179.46 -54.12
N LYS A 703 -69.02 178.89 -54.64
CA LYS A 703 -68.21 179.50 -55.74
C LYS A 703 -66.91 178.76 -56.14
N VAL A 704 -66.49 177.71 -55.42
CA VAL A 704 -65.13 177.11 -55.54
C VAL A 704 -65.04 175.93 -56.54
N LEU A 705 -65.83 175.93 -57.62
CA LEU A 705 -66.04 174.70 -58.43
C LEU A 705 -64.81 174.26 -59.25
N ASN A 706 -63.99 175.18 -59.78
CA ASN A 706 -62.89 174.83 -60.68
C ASN A 706 -61.74 174.09 -59.98
N GLU A 707 -61.38 174.46 -58.75
CA GLU A 707 -60.27 173.80 -58.02
C GLU A 707 -60.58 172.35 -57.62
N TYR A 708 -61.83 171.91 -57.73
CA TYR A 708 -62.24 170.54 -57.43
C TYR A 708 -61.98 169.59 -58.60
N ILE A 709 -62.05 170.09 -59.84
CA ILE A 709 -61.87 169.27 -61.06
C ILE A 709 -60.40 168.84 -61.20
N GLU A 710 -59.45 169.77 -61.08
CA GLU A 710 -58.01 169.45 -61.14
C GLU A 710 -57.58 168.47 -60.04
N ARG A 711 -58.22 168.54 -58.85
CA ARG A 711 -58.03 167.57 -57.77
C ARG A 711 -58.54 166.18 -58.16
N LEU A 712 -59.74 166.07 -58.71
CA LEU A 712 -60.31 164.79 -59.17
C LEU A 712 -59.51 164.15 -60.30
N GLU A 713 -58.91 164.93 -61.21
CA GLU A 713 -58.05 164.40 -62.28
C GLU A 713 -56.71 163.86 -61.74
N SER A 714 -56.12 164.53 -60.75
CA SER A 714 -54.95 164.03 -60.01
C SER A 714 -55.29 162.77 -59.22
N GLU A 715 -56.43 162.74 -58.53
CA GLU A 715 -56.92 161.59 -57.76
C GLU A 715 -57.22 160.38 -58.66
N CYS A 716 -57.87 160.59 -59.82
CA CYS A 716 -58.07 159.54 -60.83
C CYS A 716 -56.75 159.01 -61.40
N SER A 717 -55.71 159.85 -61.49
CA SER A 717 -54.38 159.43 -61.96
C SER A 717 -53.66 158.58 -60.92
N GLN A 718 -53.74 158.98 -59.64
CA GLN A 718 -53.23 158.21 -58.50
C GLN A 718 -53.97 156.87 -58.34
N LEU A 719 -55.30 156.84 -58.50
CA LEU A 719 -56.10 155.61 -58.46
C LEU A 719 -55.75 154.65 -59.60
N LYS A 720 -55.47 155.14 -60.81
CA LYS A 720 -54.95 154.30 -61.92
C LYS A 720 -53.58 153.71 -61.60
N GLN A 721 -52.69 154.48 -61.00
CA GLN A 721 -51.36 153.99 -60.57
C GLN A 721 -51.48 152.94 -59.46
N ALA A 722 -52.35 153.17 -58.48
CA ALA A 722 -52.64 152.21 -57.40
C ALA A 722 -53.31 150.93 -57.93
N SER A 723 -54.21 151.03 -58.92
CA SER A 723 -54.79 149.86 -59.59
C SER A 723 -53.71 149.03 -60.28
N ALA A 724 -52.86 149.66 -61.10
CA ALA A 724 -51.79 148.95 -61.80
C ALA A 724 -50.78 148.29 -60.84
N GLN A 725 -50.49 148.92 -59.70
CA GLN A 725 -49.70 148.31 -58.62
C GLN A 725 -50.43 147.12 -57.97
N SER A 726 -51.74 147.23 -57.72
CA SER A 726 -52.56 146.14 -57.20
C SER A 726 -52.62 144.96 -58.19
N ASP A 727 -52.78 145.23 -59.49
CA ASP A 727 -52.78 144.22 -60.56
C ASP A 727 -51.43 143.49 -60.69
N GLU A 728 -50.31 144.18 -60.42
CA GLU A 728 -48.98 143.56 -60.35
C GLU A 728 -48.82 142.69 -59.11
N ILE A 729 -49.23 143.20 -57.93
CA ILE A 729 -49.23 142.43 -56.67
C ILE A 729 -50.15 141.21 -56.75
N ILE A 730 -51.28 141.30 -57.46
CA ILE A 730 -52.17 140.17 -57.73
C ILE A 730 -51.47 139.16 -58.65
N ARG A 731 -50.85 139.59 -59.76
CA ARG A 731 -50.10 138.69 -60.65
C ARG A 731 -48.89 138.03 -59.98
N GLU A 732 -48.22 138.70 -59.06
CA GLU A 732 -47.16 138.12 -58.23
C GLU A 732 -47.72 137.10 -57.24
N LYS A 733 -48.80 137.42 -56.52
CA LYS A 733 -49.50 136.47 -55.64
C LYS A 733 -50.04 135.25 -56.38
N THR A 734 -50.56 135.42 -57.60
CA THR A 734 -51.02 134.29 -58.44
C THR A 734 -49.85 133.36 -58.77
N LYS A 735 -48.70 133.89 -59.20
CA LYS A 735 -47.48 133.07 -59.42
C LYS A 735 -47.03 132.34 -58.16
N ILE A 736 -47.06 133.00 -57.00
CA ILE A 736 -46.73 132.38 -55.72
C ILE A 736 -47.69 131.23 -55.40
N VAL A 737 -49.01 131.44 -55.57
CA VAL A 737 -50.02 130.38 -55.41
C VAL A 737 -49.79 129.24 -56.40
N GLU A 738 -49.51 129.52 -57.68
CA GLU A 738 -49.19 128.51 -58.69
C GLU A 738 -47.97 127.68 -58.26
N THR A 739 -46.86 128.30 -57.84
CA THR A 739 -45.69 127.59 -57.33
C THR A 739 -45.99 126.74 -56.09
N LEU A 740 -46.76 127.27 -55.13
CA LEU A 740 -47.16 126.53 -53.92
C LEU A 740 -48.10 125.37 -54.24
N THR A 741 -48.99 125.49 -55.23
CA THR A 741 -49.83 124.36 -55.67
C THR A 741 -49.01 123.28 -56.36
N MET A 742 -48.02 123.65 -57.18
CA MET A 742 -47.10 122.69 -57.80
C MET A 742 -46.21 121.99 -56.75
N GLU A 743 -45.71 122.71 -55.75
CA GLU A 743 -44.94 122.16 -54.64
C GLU A 743 -45.79 121.22 -53.76
N ASN A 744 -47.02 121.60 -53.43
CA ASN A 744 -47.94 120.72 -52.69
C ASN A 744 -48.27 119.43 -53.46
N GLU A 745 -48.39 119.51 -54.79
CA GLU A 745 -48.66 118.35 -55.62
C GLU A 745 -47.42 117.45 -55.77
N GLN A 746 -46.22 118.02 -55.85
CA GLN A 746 -44.96 117.28 -55.75
C GLN A 746 -44.80 116.59 -54.37
N LEU A 747 -45.16 117.27 -53.28
CA LEU A 747 -45.15 116.68 -51.93
C LEU A 747 -46.14 115.53 -51.80
N ARG A 748 -47.35 115.63 -52.39
CA ARG A 748 -48.30 114.51 -52.46
C ARG A 748 -47.74 113.32 -53.22
N GLN A 749 -47.14 113.56 -54.39
CA GLN A 749 -46.52 112.51 -55.21
C GLN A 749 -45.34 111.84 -54.48
N LEU A 750 -44.53 112.62 -53.75
CA LEU A 750 -43.50 112.07 -52.87
C LEU A 750 -44.10 111.23 -51.73
N THR A 751 -45.18 111.68 -51.10
CA THR A 751 -45.86 110.95 -50.02
C THR A 751 -46.48 109.65 -50.51
N THR A 752 -47.17 109.65 -51.65
CA THR A 752 -47.75 108.41 -52.22
C THR A 752 -46.67 107.46 -52.72
N GLN A 753 -45.59 107.96 -53.33
CA GLN A 753 -44.42 107.14 -53.67
C GLN A 753 -43.81 106.51 -52.41
N LYS A 754 -43.55 107.27 -51.35
CA LYS A 754 -42.94 106.77 -50.11
C LYS A 754 -43.86 105.80 -49.36
N HIS A 755 -45.17 106.00 -49.41
CA HIS A 755 -46.14 105.02 -48.91
C HIS A 755 -46.09 103.71 -49.72
N ALA A 756 -46.10 103.79 -51.06
CA ALA A 756 -46.00 102.62 -51.93
C ALA A 756 -44.67 101.86 -51.75
N GLU A 757 -43.54 102.58 -51.61
CA GLU A 757 -42.26 101.98 -51.22
C GLU A 757 -42.37 101.26 -49.86
N SER A 758 -42.94 101.92 -48.84
CA SER A 758 -43.10 101.32 -47.51
C SER A 758 -43.97 100.06 -47.52
N VAL A 759 -45.07 100.04 -48.27
CA VAL A 759 -45.93 98.86 -48.44
C VAL A 759 -45.17 97.71 -49.12
N ASN A 760 -44.37 98.03 -50.15
CA ASN A 760 -43.48 97.05 -50.79
C ASN A 760 -42.40 96.51 -49.84
N TYR A 761 -41.87 97.33 -48.92
CA TYR A 761 -40.95 96.87 -47.89
C TYR A 761 -41.64 95.96 -46.86
N PHE A 762 -42.85 96.30 -46.40
CA PHE A 762 -43.61 95.44 -45.48
C PHE A 762 -43.98 94.08 -46.11
N GLY A 763 -44.48 94.05 -47.34
CA GLY A 763 -44.79 92.78 -48.02
C GLY A 763 -43.56 91.89 -48.25
N ARG A 764 -42.38 92.49 -48.48
CA ARG A 764 -41.10 91.74 -48.55
C ARG A 764 -40.66 91.21 -47.18
N LEU A 765 -40.87 91.99 -46.11
CA LEU A 765 -40.56 91.58 -44.74
C LEU A 765 -41.48 90.45 -44.28
N GLU A 766 -42.77 90.53 -44.59
CA GLU A 766 -43.76 89.48 -44.29
C GLU A 766 -43.46 88.17 -45.04
N ALA A 767 -43.16 88.24 -46.34
CA ALA A 767 -42.72 87.08 -47.12
C ALA A 767 -41.42 86.47 -46.57
N ALA A 768 -40.47 87.30 -46.11
CA ALA A 768 -39.25 86.82 -45.45
C ALA A 768 -39.55 86.14 -44.11
N LEU A 769 -40.45 86.69 -43.28
CA LEU A 769 -40.86 86.07 -42.01
C LEU A 769 -41.56 84.72 -42.24
N GLN A 770 -42.45 84.61 -43.22
CA GLN A 770 -43.08 83.35 -43.62
C GLN A 770 -42.05 82.32 -44.10
N GLN A 771 -41.05 82.76 -44.88
CA GLN A 771 -39.95 81.88 -45.31
C GLN A 771 -39.08 81.41 -44.13
N THR A 772 -38.78 82.28 -43.17
CA THR A 772 -38.03 81.91 -41.95
C THR A 772 -38.80 80.89 -41.12
N ALA A 773 -40.09 81.12 -40.84
CA ALA A 773 -40.93 80.19 -40.08
C ALA A 773 -41.03 78.81 -40.74
N PHE A 774 -41.15 78.75 -42.07
CA PHE A 774 -41.13 77.49 -42.82
C PHE A 774 -39.78 76.76 -42.72
N LEU A 775 -38.67 77.50 -42.74
CA LEU A 775 -37.33 76.92 -42.55
C LEU A 775 -37.10 76.45 -41.11
N GLU A 776 -37.61 77.17 -40.12
CA GLU A 776 -37.58 76.78 -38.70
C GLU A 776 -38.39 75.51 -38.45
N GLN A 777 -39.62 75.43 -38.96
CA GLN A 777 -40.44 74.20 -38.91
C GLN A 777 -39.70 73.02 -39.55
N LYS A 778 -39.21 73.19 -40.78
CA LYS A 778 -38.51 72.11 -41.50
C LYS A 778 -37.21 71.67 -40.81
N LEU A 779 -36.53 72.59 -40.12
CA LEU A 779 -35.33 72.30 -39.33
C LEU A 779 -35.70 71.56 -38.03
N ALA A 780 -36.83 71.89 -37.40
CA ALA A 780 -37.36 71.13 -36.26
C ALA A 780 -37.79 69.71 -36.65
N GLU A 781 -38.54 69.54 -37.74
CA GLU A 781 -38.93 68.23 -38.30
C GLU A 781 -37.71 67.35 -38.61
N ASN A 782 -36.68 67.93 -39.23
CA ASN A 782 -35.43 67.23 -39.54
C ASN A 782 -34.64 66.88 -38.27
N ASN A 783 -34.58 67.76 -37.28
CA ASN A 783 -33.96 67.47 -35.98
C ASN A 783 -34.69 66.35 -35.23
N GLN A 784 -36.03 66.32 -35.27
CA GLN A 784 -36.82 65.25 -34.67
C GLN A 784 -36.53 63.91 -35.35
N SER A 785 -36.56 63.85 -36.69
CA SER A 785 -36.26 62.62 -37.44
C SER A 785 -34.83 62.10 -37.18
N VAL A 786 -33.85 63.00 -37.02
CA VAL A 786 -32.48 62.64 -36.62
C VAL A 786 -32.44 62.13 -35.18
N ALA A 787 -33.18 62.74 -34.24
CA ALA A 787 -33.25 62.30 -32.85
C ALA A 787 -33.92 60.91 -32.71
N GLU A 788 -34.98 60.65 -33.47
CA GLU A 788 -35.66 59.34 -33.55
C GLU A 788 -34.71 58.28 -34.13
N SER A 789 -34.04 58.58 -35.24
CA SER A 789 -33.02 57.69 -35.83
C SER A 789 -31.87 57.37 -34.86
N LEU A 790 -31.43 58.36 -34.08
CA LEU A 790 -30.41 58.19 -33.04
C LEU A 790 -30.92 57.42 -31.81
N LYS A 791 -32.23 57.43 -31.52
CA LYS A 791 -32.84 56.58 -30.50
C LYS A 791 -32.88 55.13 -30.97
N GLU A 792 -33.38 54.87 -32.18
CA GLU A 792 -33.43 53.53 -32.77
C GLU A 792 -32.04 52.88 -32.84
N GLU A 793 -31.01 53.63 -33.23
CA GLU A 793 -29.63 53.11 -33.30
C GLU A 793 -28.94 52.95 -31.94
N ARG A 794 -29.37 53.69 -30.90
CA ARG A 794 -28.97 53.38 -29.51
C ARG A 794 -29.61 52.08 -29.05
N GLU A 795 -30.90 51.92 -29.27
CA GLU A 795 -31.62 50.70 -28.93
C GLU A 795 -31.09 49.47 -29.70
N SER A 796 -30.76 49.60 -30.99
CA SER A 796 -30.18 48.53 -31.82
C SER A 796 -28.84 48.08 -31.22
N ARG A 797 -27.98 49.05 -30.87
CA ARG A 797 -26.65 48.84 -30.30
C ARG A 797 -26.71 48.24 -28.90
N GLU A 798 -27.67 48.63 -28.06
CA GLU A 798 -27.90 47.99 -26.76
C GLU A 798 -28.40 46.56 -26.89
N LYS A 799 -29.35 46.30 -27.81
CA LYS A 799 -29.85 44.95 -28.10
C LYS A 799 -28.70 44.05 -28.57
N LEU A 800 -27.83 44.54 -29.44
CA LEU A 800 -26.62 43.84 -29.88
C LEU A 800 -25.59 43.67 -28.75
N SER A 801 -25.39 44.69 -27.90
CA SER A 801 -24.46 44.61 -26.76
C SER A 801 -24.91 43.57 -25.73
N ARG A 802 -26.22 43.45 -25.47
CA ARG A 802 -26.79 42.43 -24.59
C ARG A 802 -26.67 41.01 -25.17
N GLU A 803 -26.81 40.85 -26.48
CA GLU A 803 -26.59 39.55 -27.13
C GLU A 803 -25.09 39.17 -27.15
N LEU A 804 -24.18 40.14 -27.36
CA LEU A 804 -22.73 39.93 -27.25
C LEU A 804 -22.30 39.58 -25.81
N GLN A 805 -22.92 40.21 -24.80
CA GLN A 805 -22.73 39.87 -23.39
C GLN A 805 -23.12 38.41 -23.12
N ARG A 806 -24.36 38.03 -23.47
CA ARG A 806 -24.89 36.66 -23.35
C ARG A 806 -24.06 35.63 -24.12
N LEU A 807 -23.55 35.97 -25.30
CA LEU A 807 -22.69 35.08 -26.10
C LEU A 807 -21.31 34.87 -25.46
N ARG A 808 -20.74 35.90 -24.80
CA ARG A 808 -19.50 35.75 -24.01
C ARG A 808 -19.71 34.89 -22.78
N GLU A 809 -20.78 35.13 -22.02
CA GLU A 809 -21.15 34.36 -20.84
C GLU A 809 -21.41 32.89 -21.19
N HIS A 810 -22.10 32.62 -22.30
CA HIS A 810 -22.29 31.25 -22.80
C HIS A 810 -20.99 30.62 -23.31
N LEU A 811 -20.10 31.36 -23.97
CA LEU A 811 -18.81 30.83 -24.42
C LEU A 811 -17.91 30.48 -23.23
N MET A 812 -17.82 31.37 -22.25
CA MET A 812 -17.12 31.17 -20.99
C MET A 812 -17.64 29.92 -20.25
N LEU A 813 -18.96 29.77 -20.12
CA LEU A 813 -19.56 28.57 -19.50
C LEU A 813 -19.27 27.29 -20.30
N VAL A 814 -19.20 27.34 -21.63
CA VAL A 814 -18.78 26.20 -22.48
C VAL A 814 -17.28 25.89 -22.32
N GLU A 815 -16.44 26.90 -22.14
CA GLU A 815 -15.00 26.73 -21.90
C GLU A 815 -14.74 26.18 -20.48
N GLU A 816 -15.45 26.67 -19.46
CA GLU A 816 -15.43 26.14 -18.09
C GLU A 816 -15.94 24.69 -18.01
N THR A 817 -17.05 24.37 -18.67
CA THR A 817 -17.58 22.98 -18.69
C THR A 817 -16.69 22.04 -19.50
N SER A 818 -16.13 22.48 -20.63
CA SER A 818 -15.16 21.69 -21.41
C SER A 818 -13.84 21.46 -20.66
N THR A 819 -13.33 22.45 -19.94
CA THR A 819 -12.08 22.31 -19.16
C THR A 819 -12.28 21.46 -17.91
N THR A 820 -13.41 21.59 -17.22
CA THR A 820 -13.74 20.69 -16.09
C THR A 820 -13.98 19.25 -16.54
N GLU A 821 -14.72 19.02 -17.63
CA GLU A 821 -14.88 17.67 -18.21
C GLU A 821 -13.53 17.06 -18.62
N ALA A 822 -12.63 17.86 -19.21
CA ALA A 822 -11.26 17.42 -19.55
C ALA A 822 -10.42 17.06 -18.31
N MET A 823 -10.43 17.88 -17.25
CA MET A 823 -9.73 17.57 -15.99
C MET A 823 -10.30 16.32 -15.31
N GLU A 824 -11.62 16.12 -15.32
CA GLU A 824 -12.22 14.89 -14.80
C GLU A 824 -11.86 13.66 -15.67
N ALA A 825 -11.77 13.82 -16.99
CA ALA A 825 -11.34 12.75 -17.90
C ALA A 825 -9.87 12.37 -17.67
N GLU A 826 -8.97 13.35 -17.53
CA GLU A 826 -7.57 13.13 -17.17
C GLU A 826 -7.43 12.45 -15.81
N LYS A 827 -8.20 12.89 -14.80
CA LYS A 827 -8.22 12.24 -13.48
C LYS A 827 -8.67 10.78 -13.57
N ARG A 828 -9.75 10.48 -14.31
CA ARG A 828 -10.20 9.10 -14.54
C ARG A 828 -9.13 8.27 -15.26
N GLU A 829 -8.43 8.86 -16.23
CA GLU A 829 -7.32 8.17 -16.92
C GLU A 829 -6.15 7.90 -15.97
N ALA A 830 -5.76 8.86 -15.14
CA ALA A 830 -4.70 8.69 -14.14
C ALA A 830 -5.04 7.60 -13.12
N GLU A 831 -6.28 7.58 -12.60
CA GLU A 831 -6.79 6.52 -11.72
C GLU A 831 -6.76 5.14 -12.41
N LEU A 832 -7.16 5.06 -13.69
CA LEU A 832 -7.09 3.82 -14.47
C LEU A 832 -5.65 3.37 -14.77
N ARG A 833 -4.74 4.30 -15.11
CA ARG A 833 -3.32 4.02 -15.34
C ARG A 833 -2.64 3.47 -14.08
N GLU A 834 -2.91 4.07 -12.92
CA GLU A 834 -2.40 3.58 -11.64
C GLU A 834 -3.04 2.24 -11.26
N ARG A 835 -4.35 2.03 -11.54
CA ARG A 835 -5.00 0.72 -11.37
C ARG A 835 -4.38 -0.37 -12.25
N ILE A 836 -4.04 -0.05 -13.51
CA ILE A 836 -3.34 -0.95 -14.43
C ILE A 836 -1.94 -1.28 -13.91
N LYS A 837 -1.19 -0.29 -13.43
CA LYS A 837 0.14 -0.46 -12.83
C LYS A 837 0.11 -1.33 -11.57
N GLN A 838 -0.92 -1.20 -10.73
CA GLN A 838 -1.14 -2.06 -9.55
C GLN A 838 -1.54 -3.49 -9.94
N LEU A 839 -2.34 -3.67 -11.00
CA LEU A 839 -2.64 -4.99 -11.55
C LEU A 839 -1.39 -5.63 -12.18
N GLN A 840 -0.55 -4.85 -12.88
CA GLN A 840 0.72 -5.33 -13.44
C GLN A 840 1.71 -5.75 -12.35
N SER A 841 1.87 -4.97 -11.27
CA SER A 841 2.72 -5.39 -10.16
C SER A 841 2.17 -6.61 -9.42
N SER A 842 0.84 -6.73 -9.28
CA SER A 842 0.19 -7.92 -8.73
C SER A 842 0.36 -9.16 -9.62
N ILE A 843 0.35 -9.00 -10.95
CA ILE A 843 0.62 -10.10 -11.91
C ILE A 843 2.08 -10.53 -11.81
N VAL A 844 3.03 -9.58 -11.82
CA VAL A 844 4.46 -9.89 -11.66
C VAL A 844 4.74 -10.57 -10.31
N ALA A 845 4.10 -10.13 -9.22
CA ALA A 845 4.20 -10.80 -7.93
C ALA A 845 3.71 -12.25 -8.02
N ALA A 846 2.49 -12.47 -8.53
CA ALA A 846 1.90 -13.80 -8.70
C ALA A 846 2.73 -14.71 -9.62
N ASP A 847 3.30 -14.18 -10.71
CA ASP A 847 4.20 -14.92 -11.60
C ASP A 847 5.51 -15.29 -10.89
N THR A 848 6.08 -14.41 -10.05
CA THR A 848 7.28 -14.77 -9.26
C THR A 848 6.98 -15.80 -8.17
N ASP A 849 5.80 -15.77 -7.55
CA ASP A 849 5.41 -16.77 -6.55
C ASP A 849 5.01 -18.10 -7.19
N SER A 850 4.40 -18.08 -8.38
CA SER A 850 4.21 -19.24 -9.25
C SER A 850 5.55 -19.86 -9.66
N ALA A 851 6.55 -19.05 -10.01
CA ALA A 851 7.91 -19.51 -10.31
C ALA A 851 8.60 -20.13 -9.08
N LYS A 852 8.54 -19.47 -7.90
CA LYS A 852 9.10 -19.99 -6.64
C LYS A 852 8.45 -21.31 -6.23
N THR A 853 7.12 -21.43 -6.35
CA THR A 853 6.40 -22.66 -6.00
C THR A 853 6.68 -23.79 -7.00
N ALA A 854 6.74 -23.50 -8.31
CA ALA A 854 7.18 -24.46 -9.31
C ALA A 854 8.63 -24.94 -9.08
N GLU A 855 9.54 -24.04 -8.67
CA GLU A 855 10.92 -24.40 -8.32
C GLU A 855 11.00 -25.21 -7.01
N SER A 856 10.17 -24.90 -6.00
CA SER A 856 10.03 -25.73 -4.79
C SER A 856 9.54 -27.14 -5.14
N MET A 857 8.46 -27.26 -5.92
CA MET A 857 7.93 -28.56 -6.37
C MET A 857 8.98 -29.34 -7.19
N LYS A 858 9.78 -28.65 -8.02
CA LYS A 858 10.89 -29.27 -8.77
C LYS A 858 11.98 -29.80 -7.84
N ASN A 859 12.34 -29.06 -6.79
CA ASN A 859 13.32 -29.48 -5.79
C ASN A 859 12.80 -30.65 -4.93
N GLU A 860 11.52 -30.63 -4.56
CA GLU A 860 10.85 -31.76 -3.91
C GLU A 860 10.79 -33.00 -4.80
N LEU A 861 10.53 -32.84 -6.11
CA LEU A 861 10.58 -33.93 -7.09
C LEU A 861 11.99 -34.52 -7.22
N TYR A 862 13.05 -33.70 -7.22
CA TYR A 862 14.42 -34.21 -7.19
C TYR A 862 14.72 -34.97 -5.88
N SER A 863 14.30 -34.45 -4.72
CA SER A 863 14.47 -35.14 -3.42
C SER A 863 13.63 -36.43 -3.30
N LEU A 864 12.47 -36.49 -3.95
CA LEU A 864 11.69 -37.72 -4.09
C LEU A 864 12.38 -38.71 -5.02
N GLN A 865 12.90 -38.25 -6.17
CA GLN A 865 13.64 -39.07 -7.13
C GLN A 865 14.92 -39.67 -6.51
N GLU A 866 15.70 -38.87 -5.77
CA GLU A 866 16.87 -39.34 -5.01
C GLU A 866 16.49 -40.42 -3.98
N ARG A 867 15.42 -40.19 -3.20
CA ARG A 867 14.92 -41.21 -2.26
C ARG A 867 14.40 -42.47 -2.93
N VAL A 868 13.83 -42.38 -4.14
CA VAL A 868 13.44 -43.55 -4.94
C VAL A 868 14.67 -44.31 -5.41
N ILE A 869 15.71 -43.63 -5.92
CA ILE A 869 16.97 -44.27 -6.34
C ILE A 869 17.62 -45.01 -5.17
N VAL A 870 17.76 -44.37 -4.00
CA VAL A 870 18.32 -45.02 -2.79
C VAL A 870 17.45 -46.19 -2.32
N ALA A 871 16.13 -46.11 -2.46
CA ALA A 871 15.23 -47.23 -2.16
C ALA A 871 15.41 -48.40 -3.15
N GLU A 872 15.53 -48.12 -4.45
CA GLU A 872 15.78 -49.13 -5.49
C GLU A 872 17.14 -49.81 -5.32
N GLU A 873 18.21 -49.05 -5.06
CA GLU A 873 19.54 -49.58 -4.72
C GLU A 873 19.45 -50.49 -3.50
N SER A 874 18.79 -50.04 -2.42
CA SER A 874 18.62 -50.87 -1.22
C SER A 874 17.82 -52.15 -1.48
N ALA A 875 16.83 -52.11 -2.39
CA ALA A 875 16.02 -53.27 -2.76
C ALA A 875 16.81 -54.28 -3.61
N VAL A 876 17.69 -53.81 -4.49
CA VAL A 876 18.66 -54.65 -5.21
C VAL A 876 19.63 -55.31 -4.22
N ASP A 877 20.11 -54.55 -3.23
CA ASP A 877 21.04 -55.04 -2.22
C ASP A 877 20.40 -56.10 -1.30
N TRP A 878 19.16 -55.87 -0.84
CA TRP A 878 18.37 -56.87 -0.11
C TRP A 878 18.07 -58.11 -0.93
N LYS A 879 17.76 -57.97 -2.22
CA LYS A 879 17.55 -59.09 -3.14
C LYS A 879 18.83 -59.92 -3.30
N SER A 880 19.97 -59.28 -3.50
CA SER A 880 21.30 -59.92 -3.61
C SER A 880 21.64 -60.73 -2.34
N ARG A 881 21.40 -60.16 -1.16
CA ARG A 881 21.56 -60.84 0.14
C ARG A 881 20.61 -62.04 0.26
N TYR A 882 19.33 -61.89 -0.09
CA TYR A 882 18.35 -62.98 -0.06
C TYR A 882 18.69 -64.12 -1.02
N GLU A 883 19.15 -63.81 -2.24
CA GLU A 883 19.58 -64.83 -3.20
C GLU A 883 20.85 -65.57 -2.71
N SER A 884 21.78 -64.86 -2.07
CA SER A 884 22.97 -65.44 -1.42
C SER A 884 22.62 -66.34 -0.22
N GLU A 885 21.73 -65.88 0.67
CA GLU A 885 21.27 -66.67 1.83
C GLU A 885 20.46 -67.90 1.40
N LYS A 886 19.65 -67.77 0.34
CA LYS A 886 18.94 -68.88 -0.27
C LYS A 886 19.89 -69.90 -0.89
N GLN A 887 20.99 -69.47 -1.53
CA GLN A 887 22.03 -70.39 -2.01
C GLN A 887 22.70 -71.12 -0.84
N LEU A 888 23.13 -70.40 0.20
CA LEU A 888 23.72 -71.00 1.40
C LEU A 888 22.77 -71.99 2.10
N HIS A 889 21.46 -71.69 2.11
CA HIS A 889 20.45 -72.61 2.63
C HIS A 889 20.30 -73.88 1.76
N TRP A 890 20.38 -73.75 0.43
CA TRP A 890 20.39 -74.90 -0.47
C TRP A 890 21.65 -75.76 -0.27
N GLU A 891 22.83 -75.15 -0.17
CA GLU A 891 24.10 -75.83 0.09
C GLU A 891 24.10 -76.57 1.44
N THR A 892 23.56 -75.95 2.49
CA THR A 892 23.41 -76.62 3.81
C THR A 892 22.37 -77.73 3.79
N CYS A 893 21.30 -77.61 2.99
CA CYS A 893 20.36 -78.71 2.76
C CYS A 893 20.99 -79.90 2.01
N ASP A 894 21.82 -79.65 0.99
CA ASP A 894 22.50 -80.70 0.23
C ASP A 894 23.61 -81.38 1.05
N ALA A 895 24.36 -80.61 1.85
CA ALA A 895 25.30 -81.14 2.83
C ALA A 895 24.60 -81.98 3.90
N LEU A 896 23.42 -81.55 4.38
CA LEU A 896 22.61 -82.32 5.33
C LEU A 896 22.05 -83.60 4.69
N ALA A 897 21.61 -83.56 3.43
CA ALA A 897 21.17 -84.74 2.69
C ALA A 897 22.31 -85.74 2.48
N SER A 898 23.50 -85.26 2.13
CA SER A 898 24.73 -86.06 2.02
C SER A 898 25.11 -86.72 3.35
N LEU A 899 25.06 -85.97 4.46
CA LEU A 899 25.28 -86.52 5.79
C LEU A 899 24.21 -87.55 6.19
N GLN A 900 22.94 -87.36 5.79
CA GLN A 900 21.89 -88.36 6.00
C GLN A 900 22.12 -89.65 5.20
N VAL A 901 22.71 -89.57 3.99
CA VAL A 901 23.12 -90.76 3.23
C VAL A 901 24.24 -91.49 3.97
N VAL A 902 25.32 -90.79 4.33
CA VAL A 902 26.46 -91.39 5.06
C VAL A 902 26.02 -92.01 6.40
N VAL A 903 25.12 -91.37 7.16
CA VAL A 903 24.58 -91.94 8.41
C VAL A 903 23.72 -93.18 8.16
N ARG A 904 22.96 -93.25 7.05
CA ARG A 904 22.23 -94.47 6.66
C ARG A 904 23.17 -95.59 6.23
N GLU A 905 24.22 -95.27 5.46
CA GLU A 905 25.24 -96.23 5.04
C GLU A 905 25.97 -96.80 6.26
N LEU A 906 26.48 -95.96 7.16
CA LEU A 906 27.08 -96.38 8.44
C LEU A 906 26.11 -97.19 9.31
N SER A 907 24.82 -96.87 9.31
CA SER A 907 23.81 -97.68 10.02
C SER A 907 23.66 -99.06 9.39
N ALA A 908 23.63 -99.15 8.06
CA ALA A 908 23.56 -100.41 7.32
C ALA A 908 24.88 -101.21 7.36
N ASP A 909 26.03 -100.55 7.53
CA ASP A 909 27.31 -101.20 7.86
C ASP A 909 27.25 -101.80 9.27
N HIS A 910 26.86 -101.03 10.29
CA HIS A 910 26.71 -101.55 11.66
C HIS A 910 25.68 -102.69 11.75
N GLU A 911 24.55 -102.61 11.04
CA GLU A 911 23.58 -103.71 10.97
C GLU A 911 24.16 -104.96 10.31
N ARG A 912 24.95 -104.79 9.23
CA ARG A 912 25.69 -105.89 8.61
C ARG A 912 26.72 -106.48 9.57
N GLU A 913 27.58 -105.68 10.18
CA GLU A 913 28.58 -106.12 11.16
C GLU A 913 27.95 -106.84 12.36
N ALA A 914 26.82 -106.34 12.87
CA ALA A 914 26.07 -106.98 13.95
C ALA A 914 25.46 -108.32 13.53
N ALA A 915 24.91 -108.43 12.31
CA ALA A 915 24.43 -109.70 11.76
C ALA A 915 25.59 -110.69 11.56
N ASP A 916 26.73 -110.22 11.06
CA ASP A 916 27.96 -110.99 10.85
C ASP A 916 28.55 -111.50 12.18
N ALA A 917 28.59 -110.64 13.20
CA ALA A 917 29.02 -110.99 14.56
C ALA A 917 28.04 -111.99 15.21
N SER A 918 26.73 -111.81 15.02
CA SER A 918 25.70 -112.74 15.47
C SER A 918 25.85 -114.11 14.79
N HIS A 919 26.12 -114.14 13.48
CA HIS A 919 26.38 -115.38 12.75
C HIS A 919 27.66 -116.09 13.23
N ARG A 920 28.75 -115.35 13.48
CA ARG A 920 29.98 -115.90 14.11
C ARG A 920 29.70 -116.46 15.50
N ASN A 921 28.89 -115.77 16.31
CA ASN A 921 28.50 -116.23 17.65
C ASN A 921 27.65 -117.51 17.56
N MET A 922 26.71 -117.59 16.62
CA MET A 922 25.93 -118.81 16.35
C MET A 922 26.82 -119.98 15.89
N GLN A 923 27.80 -119.75 15.01
CA GLN A 923 28.79 -120.78 14.63
C GLN A 923 29.64 -121.24 15.83
N LEU A 924 30.00 -120.35 16.75
CA LEU A 924 30.73 -120.70 17.98
C LEU A 924 29.84 -121.47 18.96
N GLN A 925 28.58 -121.08 19.13
CA GLN A 925 27.60 -121.82 19.94
C GLN A 925 27.36 -123.23 19.38
N GLU A 926 27.28 -123.39 18.06
CA GLU A 926 27.13 -124.70 17.42
C GLU A 926 28.37 -125.59 17.63
N LYS A 927 29.58 -125.03 17.48
CA LYS A 927 30.83 -125.74 17.82
C LYS A 927 30.90 -126.11 19.31
N ILE A 928 30.43 -125.23 20.20
CA ILE A 928 30.33 -125.53 21.63
C ILE A 928 29.34 -126.68 21.85
N ARG A 929 28.19 -126.70 21.16
CA ARG A 929 27.19 -127.78 21.22
C ARG A 929 27.75 -129.12 20.72
N GLU A 930 28.50 -129.13 19.62
CA GLU A 930 29.21 -130.31 19.10
C GLU A 930 30.27 -130.82 20.09
N LEU A 931 31.07 -129.91 20.66
CA LEU A 931 32.06 -130.25 21.69
C LEU A 931 31.42 -130.74 22.99
N THR A 932 30.25 -130.20 23.39
CA THR A 932 29.48 -130.71 24.53
C THR A 932 28.98 -132.13 24.25
N LEU A 933 28.40 -132.41 23.07
CA LEU A 933 27.95 -133.76 22.71
C LEU A 933 29.09 -134.78 22.62
N THR A 934 30.28 -134.39 22.14
CA THR A 934 31.44 -135.30 22.14
C THR A 934 31.97 -135.54 23.57
N VAL A 935 31.95 -134.54 24.45
CA VAL A 935 32.26 -134.72 25.89
C VAL A 935 31.21 -135.60 26.59
N GLU A 936 29.93 -135.48 26.26
CA GLU A 936 28.86 -136.35 26.77
C GLU A 936 29.01 -137.80 26.28
N SER A 937 29.32 -138.00 24.99
CA SER A 937 29.65 -139.34 24.45
C SER A 937 30.86 -139.94 25.16
N LEU A 938 31.94 -139.18 25.34
CA LEU A 938 33.13 -139.65 26.04
C LEU A 938 32.86 -139.96 27.52
N ARG A 939 31.96 -139.22 28.18
CA ARG A 939 31.50 -139.55 29.54
C ARG A 939 30.70 -140.86 29.55
N ALA A 940 29.78 -141.07 28.62
CA ALA A 940 29.04 -142.33 28.51
C ALA A 940 29.95 -143.52 28.17
N ASP A 941 30.99 -143.32 27.34
CA ASP A 941 32.03 -144.32 27.08
C ASP A 941 32.87 -144.62 28.35
N ILE A 942 33.22 -143.60 29.14
CA ILE A 942 33.92 -143.77 30.44
C ILE A 942 33.03 -144.50 31.45
N GLU A 943 31.74 -144.17 31.53
CA GLU A 943 30.78 -144.87 32.40
C GLU A 943 30.60 -146.33 31.99
N ARG A 944 30.50 -146.62 30.68
CA ARG A 944 30.48 -148.00 30.17
C ARG A 944 31.78 -148.74 30.50
N LEU A 945 32.94 -148.14 30.26
CA LEU A 945 34.24 -148.74 30.59
C LEU A 945 34.43 -148.95 32.10
N SER A 946 33.84 -148.09 32.94
CA SER A 946 33.80 -148.26 34.39
C SER A 946 32.89 -149.43 34.80
N LEU A 947 31.76 -149.61 34.12
CA LEU A 947 30.87 -150.75 34.32
C LEU A 947 31.53 -152.07 33.85
N ASP A 948 32.14 -152.07 32.66
CA ASP A 948 32.91 -153.20 32.12
C ASP A 948 34.04 -153.57 33.10
N LYS A 949 34.79 -152.58 33.61
CA LYS A 949 35.81 -152.76 34.66
C LYS A 949 35.23 -153.41 35.90
N GLN A 950 34.08 -152.95 36.41
CA GLN A 950 33.42 -153.57 37.57
C GLN A 950 33.07 -155.05 37.28
N THR A 951 32.52 -155.37 36.12
CA THR A 951 32.23 -156.78 35.78
C THR A 951 33.49 -157.64 35.68
N VAL A 952 34.62 -157.08 35.23
CA VAL A 952 35.92 -157.77 35.21
C VAL A 952 36.48 -157.95 36.62
N GLU A 953 36.29 -156.99 37.52
CA GLU A 953 36.67 -157.10 38.94
C GLU A 953 35.78 -158.11 39.69
N ASP A 954 34.48 -158.15 39.42
CA ASP A 954 33.55 -159.16 39.95
C ASP A 954 33.89 -160.57 39.44
N LEU A 955 34.22 -160.70 38.15
CA LEU A 955 34.72 -161.96 37.57
C LEU A 955 36.08 -162.36 38.14
N LEU A 956 36.96 -161.40 38.43
CA LEU A 956 38.23 -161.65 39.10
C LEU A 956 38.01 -162.16 40.54
N GLU A 957 37.06 -161.59 41.29
CA GLU A 957 36.74 -162.03 42.64
C GLU A 957 36.00 -163.39 42.67
N SER A 958 35.17 -163.66 41.66
CA SER A 958 34.62 -165.00 41.39
C SER A 958 35.73 -166.01 41.06
N ALA A 959 36.74 -165.62 40.29
CA ALA A 959 37.90 -166.45 40.01
C ALA A 959 38.76 -166.68 41.26
N LYS A 960 39.03 -165.64 42.07
CA LYS A 960 39.74 -165.75 43.37
C LYS A 960 39.00 -166.66 44.34
N SER A 961 37.68 -166.51 44.49
CA SER A 961 36.87 -167.37 45.37
C SER A 961 36.77 -168.80 44.85
N SER A 962 36.74 -169.02 43.52
CA SER A 962 36.91 -170.35 42.92
C SER A 962 38.30 -170.95 43.18
N ILE A 963 39.35 -170.14 43.11
CA ILE A 963 40.73 -170.55 43.45
C ILE A 963 40.81 -170.89 44.95
N ASN A 964 40.28 -170.07 45.84
CA ASN A 964 40.26 -170.34 47.29
C ASN A 964 39.43 -171.58 47.63
N ALA A 965 38.33 -171.84 46.92
CA ALA A 965 37.56 -173.07 47.07
C ALA A 965 38.36 -174.30 46.60
N ARG A 966 39.10 -174.20 45.49
CA ARG A 966 40.04 -175.25 45.05
C ARG A 966 41.22 -175.41 46.00
N GLN A 967 41.75 -174.31 46.55
CA GLN A 967 42.82 -174.30 47.53
C GLN A 967 42.37 -175.02 48.80
N LYS A 968 41.15 -174.75 49.28
CA LYS A 968 40.56 -175.50 50.38
C LYS A 968 40.35 -176.99 50.03
N ILE A 969 39.90 -177.32 48.81
CA ILE A 969 39.79 -178.73 48.39
C ILE A 969 41.19 -179.39 48.34
N VAL A 970 42.24 -178.65 47.99
CA VAL A 970 43.63 -179.12 48.07
C VAL A 970 44.05 -179.31 49.53
N GLU A 971 43.76 -178.37 50.43
CA GLU A 971 44.01 -178.50 51.88
C GLU A 971 43.24 -179.70 52.48
N ASP A 972 41.96 -179.87 52.16
CA ASP A 972 41.12 -181.01 52.59
C ASP A 972 41.66 -182.35 52.02
N LEU A 973 42.23 -182.35 50.81
CA LEU A 973 42.90 -183.52 50.21
C LEU A 973 44.30 -183.77 50.79
N GLU A 974 45.03 -182.73 51.18
CA GLU A 974 46.32 -182.82 51.87
C GLU A 974 46.13 -183.36 53.30
N VAL A 975 45.08 -182.93 54.00
CA VAL A 975 44.64 -183.50 55.28
C VAL A 975 44.23 -184.97 55.12
N GLN A 976 43.43 -185.32 54.10
CA GLN A 976 43.09 -186.72 53.81
C GLN A 976 44.31 -187.57 53.44
N LEU A 977 45.29 -187.02 52.73
CA LEU A 977 46.58 -187.68 52.47
C LEU A 977 47.37 -187.88 53.76
N GLU A 978 47.30 -186.96 54.72
CA GLU A 978 48.00 -187.06 56.01
C GLU A 978 47.30 -188.05 56.97
N GLU A 979 45.97 -188.10 57.01
CA GLU A 979 45.22 -189.14 57.71
C GLU A 979 45.44 -190.54 57.10
N ALA A 980 45.53 -190.63 55.77
CA ALA A 980 45.90 -191.87 55.07
C ALA A 980 47.34 -192.31 55.37
N ARG A 981 48.28 -191.37 55.53
CA ARG A 981 49.65 -191.64 56.00
C ARG A 981 49.66 -192.11 57.45
N ALA A 982 48.88 -191.49 58.33
CA ALA A 982 48.80 -191.80 59.76
C ALA A 982 48.36 -193.25 60.04
N SER A 983 47.45 -193.81 59.22
CA SER A 983 47.01 -195.20 59.38
C SER A 983 48.01 -196.25 58.89
N THR A 984 49.00 -195.91 58.04
CA THR A 984 49.88 -196.92 57.40
C THR A 984 51.36 -196.51 57.32
N ARG A 985 52.04 -196.39 58.49
CA ARG A 985 53.50 -196.64 58.61
C ARG A 985 53.99 -196.77 60.07
N LYS A 986 54.06 -198.02 60.55
CA LYS A 986 54.91 -198.42 61.69
C LYS A 986 56.12 -199.26 61.21
N SER A 987 56.98 -198.70 60.35
CA SER A 987 58.31 -199.29 60.04
C SER A 987 59.16 -198.44 59.07
N SER A 988 59.79 -197.35 59.55
CA SER A 988 61.05 -196.82 59.00
C SER A 988 61.50 -195.64 59.86
N GLU A 989 62.58 -195.82 60.61
CA GLU A 989 63.04 -194.89 61.65
C GLU A 989 64.40 -194.27 61.25
N THR A 990 64.61 -193.00 61.59
CA THR A 990 65.85 -192.21 61.39
C THR A 990 66.27 -191.89 59.94
N TYR A 991 66.82 -190.69 59.74
CA TYR A 991 68.23 -190.49 59.36
C TYR A 991 68.63 -189.03 59.55
N HIS A 992 69.33 -188.73 60.65
CA HIS A 992 70.26 -187.60 60.68
C HIS A 992 71.54 -188.01 59.93
N ILE A 993 72.21 -187.06 59.26
CA ILE A 993 73.49 -187.29 58.56
C ILE A 993 74.63 -186.80 59.46
N ASP A 994 75.68 -187.61 59.57
CA ASP A 994 76.79 -187.44 60.51
C ASP A 994 77.93 -186.57 59.92
N ASP A 995 78.68 -185.84 60.77
CA ASP A 995 79.74 -184.89 60.33
C ASP A 995 80.86 -185.61 59.55
N VAL A 996 81.11 -186.88 59.88
CA VAL A 996 82.06 -187.74 59.15
C VAL A 996 81.63 -187.92 57.70
N THR A 997 80.33 -188.07 57.42
CA THR A 997 79.78 -188.18 56.06
C THR A 997 79.93 -186.86 55.30
N LEU A 998 79.70 -185.72 55.96
CA LEU A 998 79.86 -184.40 55.37
C LEU A 998 81.33 -184.12 54.98
N ARG A 999 82.27 -184.43 55.89
CA ARG A 999 83.71 -184.35 55.61
C ARG A 999 84.13 -185.27 54.46
N GLN A 1000 83.59 -186.49 54.39
CA GLN A 1000 83.89 -187.43 53.29
C GLN A 1000 83.40 -186.92 51.92
N LEU A 1001 82.24 -186.25 51.88
CA LEU A 1001 81.72 -185.59 50.68
C LEU A 1001 82.61 -184.41 50.24
N PHE A 1002 83.02 -183.53 51.16
CA PHE A 1002 83.97 -182.46 50.85
C PHE A 1002 85.34 -183.01 50.40
N LEU A 1003 85.85 -184.06 51.05
CA LEU A 1003 87.12 -184.68 50.65
C LEU A 1003 87.01 -185.34 49.26
N SER A 1004 85.87 -185.95 48.96
CA SER A 1004 85.56 -186.51 47.63
C SER A 1004 85.47 -185.42 46.56
N TYR A 1005 84.89 -184.26 46.85
CA TYR A 1005 84.86 -183.12 45.91
C TYR A 1005 86.28 -182.65 45.51
N PHE A 1006 87.21 -182.57 46.47
CA PHE A 1006 88.59 -182.16 46.18
C PHE A 1006 89.47 -183.26 45.54
N THR A 1007 89.16 -184.55 45.77
CA THR A 1007 89.96 -185.69 45.28
C THR A 1007 89.41 -186.36 44.01
N ALA A 1008 88.13 -186.15 43.66
CA ALA A 1008 87.52 -186.72 42.45
C ALA A 1008 88.11 -186.13 41.15
N PRO A 1009 88.10 -186.89 40.04
CA PRO A 1009 88.40 -186.36 38.70
C PRO A 1009 87.36 -185.31 38.26
N ALA A 1010 87.75 -184.44 37.33
CA ALA A 1010 87.01 -183.22 37.01
C ALA A 1010 85.58 -183.44 36.48
N ASP A 1011 85.34 -184.57 35.80
CA ASP A 1011 84.06 -185.00 35.26
C ASP A 1011 82.97 -185.18 36.35
N LYS A 1012 83.35 -185.53 37.59
CA LYS A 1012 82.40 -185.84 38.68
C LYS A 1012 82.27 -184.74 39.73
N ARG A 1013 83.06 -183.67 39.62
CA ARG A 1013 83.01 -182.55 40.58
C ARG A 1013 81.71 -181.77 40.50
N ALA A 1014 81.14 -181.62 39.30
CA ALA A 1014 79.84 -180.96 39.11
C ALA A 1014 78.71 -181.73 39.82
N ASP A 1015 78.65 -183.05 39.65
CA ASP A 1015 77.66 -183.90 40.31
C ASP A 1015 77.80 -183.86 41.84
N ILE A 1016 79.04 -183.95 42.37
CA ILE A 1016 79.31 -183.87 43.81
C ILE A 1016 78.95 -182.49 44.37
N ALA A 1017 79.17 -181.40 43.63
CA ALA A 1017 78.77 -180.05 44.02
C ALA A 1017 77.23 -179.88 44.03
N MET A 1018 76.53 -180.41 43.03
CA MET A 1018 75.06 -180.45 43.01
C MET A 1018 74.50 -181.30 44.15
N LEU A 1019 75.15 -182.42 44.47
CA LEU A 1019 74.78 -183.29 45.60
C LEU A 1019 74.98 -182.57 46.94
N LEU A 1020 76.11 -181.87 47.13
CA LEU A 1020 76.36 -181.02 48.31
C LEU A 1020 75.31 -179.91 48.45
N ALA A 1021 75.00 -179.17 47.37
CA ALA A 1021 74.01 -178.10 47.40
C ALA A 1021 72.58 -178.61 47.70
N SER A 1022 72.25 -179.83 47.25
CA SER A 1022 70.98 -180.50 47.54
C SER A 1022 70.90 -180.98 49.00
N ILE A 1023 71.96 -181.62 49.51
CA ILE A 1023 72.04 -182.11 50.91
C ILE A 1023 72.05 -180.95 51.92
N LEU A 1024 72.68 -179.83 51.57
CA LEU A 1024 72.75 -178.61 52.40
C LEU A 1024 71.54 -177.66 52.22
N GLN A 1025 70.52 -178.05 51.43
CA GLN A 1025 69.23 -177.34 51.29
C GLN A 1025 69.36 -175.85 50.92
N TYR A 1026 70.20 -175.52 49.94
CA TYR A 1026 70.37 -174.13 49.51
C TYR A 1026 69.11 -173.57 48.80
N PRO A 1027 68.78 -172.26 48.94
CA PRO A 1027 67.63 -171.65 48.28
C PRO A 1027 67.66 -171.81 46.75
N PRO A 1028 66.48 -171.86 46.07
CA PRO A 1028 66.41 -172.13 44.64
C PRO A 1028 67.17 -171.09 43.79
N GLU A 1029 67.24 -169.83 44.22
CA GLU A 1029 68.04 -168.80 43.56
C GLU A 1029 69.56 -169.05 43.65
N ASP A 1030 70.05 -169.54 44.80
CA ASP A 1030 71.48 -169.83 44.97
C ASP A 1030 71.89 -171.14 44.29
N VAL A 1031 70.98 -172.13 44.27
CA VAL A 1031 71.11 -173.31 43.40
C VAL A 1031 71.09 -172.90 41.91
N GLN A 1032 70.32 -171.88 41.52
CA GLN A 1032 70.40 -171.31 40.16
C GLN A 1032 71.71 -170.55 39.90
N LYS A 1033 72.27 -169.82 40.87
CA LYS A 1033 73.60 -169.16 40.74
C LYS A 1033 74.72 -170.20 40.58
N VAL A 1034 74.70 -171.28 41.36
CA VAL A 1034 75.60 -172.43 41.17
C VAL A 1034 75.41 -173.06 39.78
N ARG A 1035 74.16 -173.24 39.34
CA ARG A 1035 73.85 -173.79 38.01
C ARG A 1035 74.30 -172.87 36.86
N GLN A 1036 74.19 -171.55 37.00
CA GLN A 1036 74.69 -170.58 36.01
C GLN A 1036 76.23 -170.47 36.00
N ALA A 1037 76.88 -170.67 37.14
CA ALA A 1037 78.35 -170.74 37.24
C ALA A 1037 78.92 -172.04 36.64
N VAL A 1038 78.13 -173.12 36.60
CA VAL A 1038 78.51 -174.43 36.02
C VAL A 1038 78.00 -174.62 34.58
N CYS A 1039 76.98 -173.86 34.15
CA CYS A 1039 76.40 -173.87 32.80
C CYS A 1039 75.97 -172.44 32.39
N GLY A 1040 76.82 -171.72 31.66
CA GLY A 1040 76.53 -170.34 31.22
C GLY A 1040 76.13 -170.20 29.74
N THR A 1041 75.35 -169.16 29.40
CA THR A 1041 75.48 -168.27 28.20
C THR A 1041 74.34 -167.23 28.11
N THR A 1042 74.59 -166.04 28.66
CA THR A 1042 74.21 -164.67 28.24
C THR A 1042 72.86 -164.29 27.54
N ARG A 1043 72.17 -163.32 28.19
CA ARG A 1043 71.75 -161.97 27.69
C ARG A 1043 70.36 -161.68 27.04
N ASN A 1044 69.90 -160.46 27.36
CA ASN A 1044 68.78 -159.67 26.82
C ASN A 1044 69.28 -158.27 26.34
N ALA A 1045 68.46 -157.54 25.56
CA ALA A 1045 68.55 -156.10 25.18
C ALA A 1045 69.75 -155.68 24.28
N THR A 1046 69.76 -154.58 23.51
CA THR A 1046 68.91 -153.35 23.32
C THR A 1046 68.91 -153.00 21.79
N PRO A 1047 68.83 -151.75 21.21
CA PRO A 1047 68.33 -150.38 21.56
C PRO A 1047 67.14 -149.93 20.63
N SER A 1048 66.50 -148.74 20.63
CA SER A 1048 66.69 -147.34 21.13
C SER A 1048 67.24 -146.27 20.13
N GLY A 1049 66.62 -145.06 20.13
CA GLY A 1049 66.99 -143.83 19.40
C GLY A 1049 65.79 -143.14 18.71
N GLY A 1050 65.64 -141.80 18.65
CA GLY A 1050 66.36 -140.69 19.28
C GLY A 1050 66.11 -139.34 18.55
N ILE A 1051 65.82 -138.24 19.27
CA ILE A 1051 65.60 -136.88 18.70
C ILE A 1051 66.49 -135.85 19.42
N SER A 1052 66.87 -134.75 18.75
CA SER A 1052 67.97 -133.84 19.13
C SER A 1052 67.58 -132.70 20.07
N LEU A 1053 68.55 -132.24 20.88
CA LEU A 1053 68.43 -131.10 21.81
C LEU A 1053 68.13 -129.77 21.10
N ALA A 1054 68.55 -129.60 19.84
CA ALA A 1054 68.26 -128.41 19.05
C ALA A 1054 66.75 -128.24 18.75
N GLU A 1055 66.03 -129.36 18.59
CA GLU A 1055 64.58 -129.39 18.37
C GLU A 1055 63.81 -128.79 19.56
N GLN A 1056 64.31 -129.03 20.78
CA GLN A 1056 63.71 -128.51 22.01
C GLN A 1056 63.98 -127.01 22.21
N PHE A 1057 65.11 -126.50 21.72
CA PHE A 1057 65.42 -125.06 21.81
C PHE A 1057 64.56 -124.19 20.89
N ILE A 1058 64.23 -124.70 19.69
CA ILE A 1058 63.31 -124.00 18.77
C ILE A 1058 61.90 -123.93 19.38
N ARG A 1059 61.37 -125.06 19.86
CA ARG A 1059 60.06 -125.12 20.55
C ARG A 1059 60.00 -124.34 21.87
N PHE A 1060 61.14 -123.95 22.44
CA PHE A 1060 61.17 -123.06 23.61
C PHE A 1060 60.93 -121.60 23.19
N LEU A 1061 61.64 -121.13 22.16
CA LEU A 1061 61.52 -119.75 21.65
C LEU A 1061 60.15 -119.47 20.99
N GLU A 1062 59.56 -120.47 20.34
CA GLU A 1062 58.20 -120.38 19.80
C GLU A 1062 57.14 -120.19 20.90
N ASN A 1063 57.34 -120.77 22.09
CA ASN A 1063 56.37 -120.74 23.19
C ASN A 1063 56.40 -119.45 24.04
N GLU A 1064 57.50 -118.70 24.10
CA GLU A 1064 57.56 -117.43 24.86
C GLU A 1064 56.98 -116.22 24.08
N SER A 1065 56.71 -116.36 22.77
CA SER A 1065 56.39 -115.23 21.88
C SER A 1065 54.90 -114.83 21.83
N GLU A 1066 53.97 -115.63 22.37
CA GLU A 1066 52.52 -115.35 22.31
C GLU A 1066 51.91 -114.82 23.64
N SER A 1067 52.72 -114.55 24.66
CA SER A 1067 52.25 -114.18 26.02
C SER A 1067 52.21 -112.67 26.29
N ALA A 1068 51.73 -111.85 25.35
CA ALA A 1068 51.77 -110.38 25.45
C ALA A 1068 50.46 -109.62 25.12
N THR A 1069 49.31 -110.31 24.98
CA THR A 1069 48.10 -109.69 24.39
C THR A 1069 46.79 -109.82 25.19
N THR A 1070 46.82 -110.28 26.45
CA THR A 1070 45.63 -110.24 27.35
C THR A 1070 45.98 -110.10 28.83
N ALA A 1071 45.75 -108.91 29.40
CA ALA A 1071 45.55 -108.68 30.83
C ALA A 1071 44.70 -107.39 31.02
N PRO A 1072 43.54 -107.42 31.70
CA PRO A 1072 42.60 -106.30 31.75
C PRO A 1072 42.66 -105.48 33.04
N HIS A 1073 42.34 -104.18 32.99
CA HIS A 1073 41.76 -103.44 34.11
C HIS A 1073 40.93 -102.23 33.62
N LEU A 1074 39.95 -101.80 34.44
CA LEU A 1074 38.95 -100.77 34.13
C LEU A 1074 39.31 -99.41 34.82
N PRO A 1075 38.40 -98.45 35.07
CA PRO A 1075 38.43 -97.17 34.36
C PRO A 1075 38.68 -95.94 35.27
N VAL A 1076 39.35 -94.91 34.74
CA VAL A 1076 39.50 -93.61 35.42
C VAL A 1076 39.31 -92.45 34.44
N ALA A 1077 38.38 -91.56 34.75
CA ALA A 1077 38.30 -90.22 34.16
C ALA A 1077 38.69 -89.17 35.20
N PRO A 1078 39.47 -88.15 34.82
CA PRO A 1078 39.49 -86.86 35.51
C PRO A 1078 38.91 -85.72 34.65
N ARG A 1079 38.64 -84.58 35.29
CA ARG A 1079 37.95 -83.41 34.74
C ARG A 1079 38.89 -82.32 34.24
N GLU A 1080 38.31 -81.47 33.37
CA GLU A 1080 38.51 -80.01 33.26
C GLU A 1080 39.91 -79.44 32.98
N LEU A 1081 40.01 -78.62 31.92
CA LEU A 1081 40.18 -77.17 32.07
C LEU A 1081 39.88 -76.43 30.75
N THR A 1082 39.15 -75.32 30.83
CA THR A 1082 38.94 -74.34 29.74
C THR A 1082 40.07 -73.31 29.71
N PRO A 1083 40.43 -72.74 28.55
CA PRO A 1083 39.83 -71.45 28.17
C PRO A 1083 39.52 -71.31 26.67
N GLY A 1084 38.75 -70.27 26.30
CA GLY A 1084 38.35 -69.96 24.92
C GLY A 1084 39.24 -68.92 24.21
N PRO A 1085 38.94 -68.59 22.94
CA PRO A 1085 39.67 -67.60 22.15
C PRO A 1085 39.29 -66.16 22.50
N SER A 1086 40.26 -65.25 22.40
CA SER A 1086 40.07 -63.79 22.52
C SER A 1086 40.33 -63.08 21.19
N ILE A 1087 40.17 -61.75 21.17
CA ILE A 1087 39.95 -60.91 19.99
C ILE A 1087 41.28 -60.21 19.53
N ILE A 1088 41.20 -59.47 18.42
CA ILE A 1088 42.12 -58.42 17.90
C ILE A 1088 43.42 -58.92 17.16
N PRO A 1089 44.15 -58.09 16.36
CA PRO A 1089 44.05 -58.13 14.88
C PRO A 1089 45.41 -58.20 14.13
N PRO A 1090 45.42 -57.98 12.80
CA PRO A 1090 46.55 -57.32 12.11
C PRO A 1090 46.15 -55.99 11.41
N GLN A 1091 47.13 -55.24 10.90
CA GLN A 1091 47.01 -53.84 10.44
C GLN A 1091 47.15 -53.61 8.92
N ILE A 1092 46.82 -52.38 8.53
CA ILE A 1092 46.93 -51.71 7.22
C ILE A 1092 48.37 -51.65 6.69
N SER A 1093 48.55 -51.64 5.36
CA SER A 1093 49.65 -50.95 4.65
C SER A 1093 49.24 -50.56 3.21
N LEU A 1094 49.85 -49.51 2.65
CA LEU A 1094 49.37 -48.81 1.44
C LEU A 1094 50.24 -49.06 0.18
N ALA A 1095 49.57 -49.20 -0.97
CA ALA A 1095 49.94 -48.62 -2.29
C ALA A 1095 51.29 -49.06 -2.94
N PRO A 1096 51.66 -48.58 -4.15
CA PRO A 1096 50.89 -47.84 -5.17
C PRO A 1096 50.89 -48.48 -6.58
N SER A 1097 49.95 -48.07 -7.46
CA SER A 1097 50.23 -47.83 -8.90
C SER A 1097 49.05 -47.20 -9.67
N GLN A 1098 49.42 -46.31 -10.59
CA GLN A 1098 48.67 -45.69 -11.71
C GLN A 1098 49.69 -45.61 -12.88
N PRO A 1099 49.35 -45.14 -14.11
CA PRO A 1099 48.04 -44.84 -14.71
C PRO A 1099 47.84 -45.44 -16.14
N SER A 1100 46.60 -45.42 -16.65
CA SER A 1100 46.18 -45.25 -18.08
C SER A 1100 44.69 -45.65 -18.25
N GLY A 1101 43.89 -45.11 -19.17
CA GLY A 1101 44.09 -43.96 -20.06
C GLY A 1101 43.17 -43.99 -21.31
N LEU A 1102 42.52 -42.85 -21.62
CA LEU A 1102 41.75 -42.50 -22.85
C LEU A 1102 40.31 -43.05 -23.04
N ASP A 1103 39.36 -42.11 -22.95
CA ASP A 1103 38.38 -41.68 -23.97
C ASP A 1103 37.58 -42.67 -24.85
N SER A 1104 36.23 -42.58 -24.77
CA SER A 1104 35.28 -42.30 -25.88
C SER A 1104 33.83 -42.48 -25.39
N VAL A 1105 33.01 -41.45 -25.19
CA VAL A 1105 32.29 -40.58 -26.17
C VAL A 1105 31.00 -41.24 -26.72
N LEU A 1106 29.88 -40.53 -26.49
CA LEU A 1106 28.48 -40.86 -26.86
C LEU A 1106 27.89 -42.10 -26.13
N LYS A 1107 26.64 -42.09 -25.69
CA LYS A 1107 25.49 -41.29 -26.14
C LYS A 1107 24.51 -40.98 -25.00
#